data_AF-A0A1J6LB55-F1
#
_entry.id   AF-A0A1J6LB55-F1
#
_cell.length_a   1.000
_cell.length_b   1.000
_cell.length_c   1.000
_cell.angle_alpha   90.00
_cell.angle_beta   90.00
_cell.angle_gamma   90.00
#
_symmetry.space_group_name_H-M   'P 1'
#
loop_
_entity.id
_entity.type
_entity.pdbx_description
1 polymer ?
#
loop_
_entity_poly.entity_id
_entity_poly.type
_entity_poly.pdbx_seq_one_letter_code
_entity_poly.pdbx_strand_id
1 'polypeptide(L)'
;MADIVKQILARPIQLADQVTKAADEVCNFKQDCLEIKAKTERLAALLRQAARASSDLYERPTRRIIDDTEQVLDKALTLVFKCCARGLSRVFTIIPTAALKKTAQQLENSIGDVQWLLRVSTPADDRDDEYLGLPPIAANEPILCLIWEQIAILCTGSLEDRSDAAASLVSLARDNERYGKLIIEEGGVAPLLKLAKEGRMEGQENASRAIGLLGRDPESVEQIVNAGVCSVFAKILKDGPMKVQIVVAWAISELAKNHHKCQDHFAQTNTIRLLVSHLAFETIQEHSKYAIAANKHHMSIQAAAMAHSNSSSASNFSDHTGGKVDDDDNRTQSKIPHPMDNQTTDHMHNLVTSAMAVKNQTQNQPNNPIANPNLNQQQRQHANQQRQHHVGLTGTSIKGREYEDPATKAEMKAMAARALRHLCAENVSICSSITESRALLCFAVLLEKGPDEVQYHSAYALMEITGVAEKNADLRRSAFKPTAPAAKAVVDQFLRIINKEDSELLIPSIQSIGHLARTFRATETRIISPLVALLDDREPEVTIEAANALNKFACTENFLRVNHCKAIIQAGGTKHLVPLIYFGEQMVQIPCLKLLSYIATHVPDSEALADDNAHIVLEWATKQGHLMQDPIVEELVNKGRETMELYQSRGSRL
;
A
#
# COMPACT_ATOMS: atom_id res chain seq x y z
N MET A 1 -31.67 2.34 -7.99
CA MET A 1 -31.71 2.29 -6.51
C MET A 1 -33.15 2.51 -6.02
N ALA A 2 -33.71 3.71 -6.12
CA ALA A 2 -35.09 4.00 -5.69
C ALA A 2 -36.16 3.00 -6.17
N ASP A 3 -36.08 2.52 -7.42
CA ASP A 3 -37.07 1.58 -7.95
C ASP A 3 -37.01 0.18 -7.33
N ILE A 4 -35.83 -0.26 -6.88
CA ILE A 4 -35.66 -1.53 -6.13
C ILE A 4 -36.31 -1.38 -4.75
N VAL A 5 -36.06 -0.27 -4.07
CA VAL A 5 -36.65 0.06 -2.76
C VAL A 5 -38.18 0.16 -2.85
N LYS A 6 -38.73 0.78 -3.92
CA LYS A 6 -40.17 0.81 -4.19
C LYS A 6 -40.76 -0.59 -4.43
N GLN A 7 -40.05 -1.47 -5.13
CA GLN A 7 -40.49 -2.86 -5.34
C GLN A 7 -40.53 -3.63 -4.02
N ILE A 8 -39.50 -3.51 -3.18
CA ILE A 8 -39.44 -4.13 -1.84
C ILE A 8 -40.60 -3.66 -0.95
N LEU A 9 -40.95 -2.37 -0.99
CA LEU A 9 -42.03 -1.79 -0.17
C LEU A 9 -43.46 -2.11 -0.68
N ALA A 10 -43.63 -2.47 -1.96
CA ALA A 10 -44.96 -2.62 -2.56
C ALA A 10 -45.79 -3.75 -1.93
N ARG A 11 -45.16 -4.90 -1.65
CA ARG A 11 -45.82 -6.08 -1.10
C ARG A 11 -46.25 -5.90 0.38
N PRO A 12 -45.41 -5.39 1.29
CA PRO A 12 -45.82 -4.99 2.64
C PRO A 12 -47.00 -4.02 2.65
N ILE A 13 -47.00 -2.97 1.80
CA ILE A 13 -48.13 -2.02 1.73
C ILE A 13 -49.44 -2.74 1.36
N GLN A 14 -49.39 -3.64 0.37
CA GLN A 14 -50.56 -4.44 -0.04
C GLN A 14 -51.04 -5.39 1.07
N LEU A 15 -50.14 -6.01 1.84
CA LEU A 15 -50.51 -6.88 2.95
C LEU A 15 -51.13 -6.06 4.09
N ALA A 16 -50.58 -4.90 4.42
CA ALA A 16 -51.14 -4.02 5.44
C ALA A 16 -52.57 -3.57 5.10
N ASP A 17 -52.83 -3.19 3.84
CA ASP A 17 -54.19 -2.87 3.39
C ASP A 17 -55.15 -4.07 3.45
N GLN A 18 -54.66 -5.29 3.17
CA GLN A 18 -55.45 -6.52 3.31
C GLN A 18 -55.77 -6.85 4.77
N VAL A 19 -54.82 -6.69 5.70
CA VAL A 19 -55.03 -6.89 7.14
C VAL A 19 -56.08 -5.90 7.66
N THR A 20 -55.92 -4.62 7.33
CA THR A 20 -56.84 -3.55 7.74
C THR A 20 -58.27 -3.83 7.26
N LYS A 21 -58.43 -4.23 5.98
CA LYS A 21 -59.73 -4.59 5.43
C LYS A 21 -60.31 -5.87 6.06
N ALA A 22 -59.50 -6.91 6.24
CA ALA A 22 -59.96 -8.15 6.86
C ALA A 22 -60.41 -7.94 8.32
N ALA A 23 -59.77 -7.01 9.04
CA ALA A 23 -60.11 -6.67 10.43
C ALA A 23 -61.52 -6.08 10.59
N ASP A 24 -62.06 -5.40 9.56
CA ASP A 24 -63.43 -4.87 9.58
C ASP A 24 -64.52 -5.95 9.47
N GLU A 25 -64.18 -7.13 8.92
CA GLU A 25 -65.13 -8.24 8.72
C GLU A 25 -65.17 -9.24 9.91
N VAL A 26 -64.39 -8.96 10.96
CA VAL A 26 -64.12 -9.85 12.09
C VAL A 26 -65.36 -10.14 12.96
N CYS A 27 -65.56 -11.43 13.25
CA CYS A 27 -66.68 -11.93 14.05
C CYS A 27 -66.29 -12.26 15.51
N ASN A 28 -65.02 -12.50 15.80
CA ASN A 28 -64.50 -12.96 17.10
C ASN A 28 -63.29 -12.12 17.55
N PHE A 29 -63.01 -12.02 18.86
CA PHE A 29 -61.85 -11.25 19.38
C PHE A 29 -61.78 -9.78 18.90
N LYS A 30 -62.94 -9.12 18.80
CA LYS A 30 -63.08 -7.78 18.20
C LYS A 30 -62.10 -6.74 18.76
N GLN A 31 -61.88 -6.72 20.08
CA GLN A 31 -60.98 -5.74 20.69
C GLN A 31 -59.51 -5.95 20.29
N ASP A 32 -59.03 -7.20 20.32
CA ASP A 32 -57.65 -7.54 19.91
C ASP A 32 -57.45 -7.27 18.40
N CYS A 33 -58.47 -7.56 17.58
CA CYS A 33 -58.43 -7.27 16.14
C CYS A 33 -58.50 -5.77 15.81
N LEU A 34 -59.19 -4.95 16.63
CA LEU A 34 -59.15 -3.49 16.52
C LEU A 34 -57.76 -2.92 16.86
N GLU A 35 -57.06 -3.49 17.86
CA GLU A 35 -55.67 -3.12 18.15
C GLU A 35 -54.74 -3.46 16.99
N ILE A 36 -54.85 -4.69 16.45
CA ILE A 36 -54.10 -5.13 15.25
C ILE A 36 -54.39 -4.20 14.06
N LYS A 37 -55.66 -3.81 13.85
CA LYS A 37 -56.05 -2.87 12.79
C LYS A 37 -55.34 -1.53 12.95
N ALA A 38 -55.47 -0.88 14.11
CA ALA A 38 -54.91 0.45 14.36
C ALA A 38 -53.38 0.47 14.20
N LYS A 39 -52.68 -0.56 14.68
CA LYS A 39 -51.24 -0.73 14.48
C LYS A 39 -50.89 -0.92 13.00
N THR A 40 -51.67 -1.74 12.29
CA THR A 40 -51.42 -1.97 10.85
C THR A 40 -51.70 -0.72 10.00
N GLU A 41 -52.69 0.10 10.34
CA GLU A 41 -52.94 1.39 9.71
C GLU A 41 -51.76 2.37 9.91
N ARG A 42 -51.22 2.46 11.13
CA ARG A 42 -50.00 3.26 11.42
C ARG A 42 -48.78 2.75 10.64
N LEU A 43 -48.56 1.44 10.62
CA LEU A 43 -47.49 0.82 9.85
C LEU A 43 -47.65 1.07 8.34
N ALA A 44 -48.86 0.99 7.80
CA ALA A 44 -49.16 1.28 6.40
C ALA A 44 -48.95 2.76 6.03
N ALA A 45 -49.07 3.69 6.98
CA ALA A 45 -48.70 5.09 6.77
C ALA A 45 -47.17 5.27 6.68
N LEU A 46 -46.42 4.68 7.61
CA LEU A 46 -44.95 4.70 7.61
C LEU A 46 -44.35 4.02 6.37
N LEU A 47 -44.87 2.86 5.96
CA LEU A 47 -44.43 2.17 4.74
C LEU A 47 -44.66 3.02 3.47
N ARG A 48 -45.75 3.79 3.42
CA ARG A 48 -45.99 4.74 2.32
C ARG A 48 -45.09 5.96 2.39
N GLN A 49 -44.73 6.44 3.57
CA GLN A 49 -43.71 7.48 3.75
C GLN A 49 -42.33 6.99 3.26
N ALA A 50 -41.95 5.76 3.63
CA ALA A 50 -40.74 5.10 3.16
C ALA A 50 -40.73 4.95 1.63
N ALA A 51 -41.86 4.60 1.02
CA ALA A 51 -41.97 4.50 -0.44
C ALA A 51 -41.80 5.86 -1.16
N ARG A 52 -42.22 6.96 -0.52
CA ARG A 52 -42.00 8.33 -1.02
C ARG A 52 -40.54 8.76 -0.88
N ALA A 53 -39.89 8.44 0.24
CA ALA A 53 -38.48 8.71 0.51
C ALA A 53 -37.50 7.66 -0.07
N SER A 54 -37.95 6.80 -0.98
CA SER A 54 -37.22 5.62 -1.46
C SER A 54 -35.89 5.90 -2.19
N SER A 55 -35.63 7.14 -2.57
CA SER A 55 -34.33 7.62 -3.07
C SER A 55 -33.24 7.69 -1.99
N ASP A 56 -33.65 7.95 -0.75
CA ASP A 56 -32.77 8.41 0.34
C ASP A 56 -32.69 7.37 1.47
N LEU A 57 -33.51 6.31 1.40
CA LEU A 57 -33.48 5.19 2.34
C LEU A 57 -32.16 4.42 2.30
N TYR A 58 -31.63 4.11 3.48
CA TYR A 58 -30.45 3.27 3.63
C TYR A 58 -30.78 1.81 3.26
N GLU A 59 -30.36 1.39 2.06
CA GLU A 59 -30.79 0.16 1.38
C GLU A 59 -30.62 -1.12 2.21
N ARG A 60 -29.51 -1.26 2.93
CA ARG A 60 -29.14 -2.49 3.66
C ARG A 60 -30.10 -2.80 4.83
N PRO A 61 -30.26 -1.91 5.85
CA PRO A 61 -31.32 -2.08 6.84
C PRO A 61 -32.72 -2.07 6.23
N THR A 62 -32.97 -1.28 5.17
CA THR A 62 -34.28 -1.28 4.49
C THR A 62 -34.70 -2.69 4.10
N ARG A 63 -33.83 -3.46 3.45
CA ARG A 63 -34.16 -4.82 3.03
C ARG A 63 -34.51 -5.72 4.23
N ARG A 64 -33.66 -5.74 5.27
CA ARG A 64 -33.84 -6.61 6.44
C ARG A 64 -35.09 -6.22 7.26
N ILE A 65 -35.36 -4.93 7.43
CA ILE A 65 -36.53 -4.40 8.14
C ILE A 65 -37.82 -4.70 7.38
N ILE A 66 -37.83 -4.48 6.06
CA ILE A 66 -39.04 -4.67 5.26
C ILE A 66 -39.35 -6.15 5.02
N ASP A 67 -38.34 -7.01 4.88
CA ASP A 67 -38.52 -8.47 4.77
C ASP A 67 -39.16 -9.06 6.07
N ASP A 68 -38.74 -8.62 7.27
CA ASP A 68 -39.39 -9.05 8.53
C ASP A 68 -40.79 -8.44 8.70
N THR A 69 -40.95 -7.16 8.33
CA THR A 69 -42.25 -6.48 8.32
C THR A 69 -43.27 -7.20 7.42
N GLU A 70 -42.86 -7.67 6.25
CA GLU A 70 -43.71 -8.47 5.36
C GLU A 70 -44.17 -9.77 6.04
N GLN A 71 -43.24 -10.48 6.68
CA GLN A 71 -43.56 -11.72 7.40
C GLN A 71 -44.48 -11.49 8.60
N VAL A 72 -44.33 -10.38 9.33
CA VAL A 72 -45.23 -10.00 10.44
C VAL A 72 -46.63 -9.70 9.90
N LEU A 73 -46.74 -8.98 8.80
CA LEU A 73 -48.02 -8.67 8.14
C LEU A 73 -48.72 -9.92 7.59
N ASP A 74 -48.00 -10.87 6.98
CA ASP A 74 -48.58 -12.13 6.50
C ASP A 74 -49.09 -13.02 7.65
N LYS A 75 -48.32 -13.09 8.75
CA LYS A 75 -48.75 -13.75 10.01
C LYS A 75 -50.00 -13.06 10.59
N ALA A 76 -50.05 -11.72 10.58
CA ALA A 76 -51.21 -10.96 11.02
C ALA A 76 -52.44 -11.20 10.15
N LEU A 77 -52.29 -11.20 8.82
CA LEU A 77 -53.36 -11.46 7.86
C LEU A 77 -53.95 -12.87 8.06
N THR A 78 -53.09 -13.88 8.16
CA THR A 78 -53.47 -15.26 8.45
C THR A 78 -54.22 -15.40 9.78
N LEU A 79 -53.85 -14.61 10.80
CA LEU A 79 -54.52 -14.63 12.11
C LEU A 79 -55.88 -13.91 12.08
N VAL A 80 -55.95 -12.74 11.44
CA VAL A 80 -57.20 -11.96 11.30
C VAL A 80 -58.23 -12.74 10.47
N PHE A 81 -57.84 -13.40 9.38
CA PHE A 81 -58.76 -14.25 8.61
C PHE A 81 -59.35 -15.40 9.45
N LYS A 82 -58.60 -15.96 10.41
CA LYS A 82 -59.14 -16.97 11.34
C LYS A 82 -60.21 -16.36 12.28
N CYS A 83 -60.05 -15.10 12.69
CA CYS A 83 -61.06 -14.38 13.49
C CYS A 83 -62.37 -14.08 12.70
N CYS A 84 -62.31 -14.05 11.37
CA CYS A 84 -63.45 -13.88 10.47
C CYS A 84 -64.28 -15.16 10.25
N ALA A 85 -63.86 -16.32 10.77
CA ALA A 85 -64.55 -17.61 10.57
C ALA A 85 -66.01 -17.62 11.06
N ARG A 86 -66.93 -18.13 10.22
CA ARG A 86 -68.39 -18.17 10.45
C ARG A 86 -68.94 -19.60 10.41
N GLY A 87 -69.98 -19.87 11.21
CA GLY A 87 -70.64 -21.19 11.23
C GLY A 87 -69.73 -22.30 11.76
N LEU A 88 -69.79 -23.49 11.13
CA LEU A 88 -69.02 -24.67 11.57
C LEU A 88 -67.50 -24.45 11.60
N SER A 89 -66.94 -23.63 10.70
CA SER A 89 -65.49 -23.34 10.69
C SER A 89 -65.02 -22.67 11.98
N ARG A 90 -65.89 -21.93 12.68
CA ARG A 90 -65.62 -21.33 13.99
C ARG A 90 -65.34 -22.38 15.07
N VAL A 91 -65.98 -23.55 15.00
CA VAL A 91 -65.87 -24.61 16.01
C VAL A 91 -64.52 -25.34 15.91
N PHE A 92 -63.95 -25.41 14.70
CA PHE A 92 -62.65 -26.06 14.45
C PHE A 92 -61.46 -25.09 14.47
N THR A 93 -61.68 -23.79 14.67
CA THR A 93 -60.61 -22.77 14.63
C THR A 93 -60.21 -22.35 16.04
N ILE A 94 -59.16 -22.98 16.57
CA ILE A 94 -58.56 -22.61 17.87
C ILE A 94 -57.62 -21.41 17.67
N ILE A 95 -57.92 -20.29 18.34
CA ILE A 95 -57.08 -19.08 18.35
C ILE A 95 -56.66 -18.79 19.80
N PRO A 96 -55.39 -19.01 20.18
CA PRO A 96 -54.89 -18.60 21.48
C PRO A 96 -54.86 -17.08 21.60
N THR A 97 -55.42 -16.50 22.66
CA THR A 97 -55.35 -15.03 22.91
C THR A 97 -53.91 -14.52 22.98
N ALA A 98 -52.97 -15.36 23.44
CA ALA A 98 -51.55 -15.06 23.42
C ALA A 98 -50.98 -14.85 22.00
N ALA A 99 -51.55 -15.48 20.97
CA ALA A 99 -51.14 -15.28 19.58
C ALA A 99 -51.55 -13.89 19.07
N LEU A 100 -52.77 -13.43 19.38
CA LEU A 100 -53.23 -12.08 19.04
C LEU A 100 -52.36 -11.01 19.70
N LYS A 101 -52.09 -11.13 21.00
CA LYS A 101 -51.18 -10.23 21.73
C LYS A 101 -49.76 -10.25 21.18
N LYS A 102 -49.23 -11.44 20.84
CA LYS A 102 -47.91 -11.57 20.21
C LYS A 102 -47.87 -10.87 18.85
N THR A 103 -48.88 -11.05 18.00
CA THR A 103 -48.98 -10.38 16.70
C THR A 103 -49.08 -8.86 16.87
N ALA A 104 -49.89 -8.37 17.81
CA ALA A 104 -49.98 -6.94 18.10
C ALA A 104 -48.66 -6.35 18.64
N GLN A 105 -47.85 -7.12 19.37
CA GLN A 105 -46.50 -6.71 19.77
C GLN A 105 -45.52 -6.75 18.58
N GLN A 106 -45.59 -7.76 17.71
CA GLN A 106 -44.73 -7.84 16.53
C GLN A 106 -45.02 -6.70 15.54
N LEU A 107 -46.28 -6.29 15.37
CA LEU A 107 -46.64 -5.10 14.59
C LEU A 107 -46.09 -3.81 15.22
N GLU A 108 -46.13 -3.68 16.55
CA GLU A 108 -45.50 -2.53 17.24
C GLU A 108 -43.98 -2.51 17.04
N ASN A 109 -43.33 -3.67 17.04
CA ASN A 109 -41.91 -3.78 16.75
C ASN A 109 -41.61 -3.29 15.32
N SER A 110 -42.34 -3.78 14.30
CA SER A 110 -42.19 -3.33 12.91
C SER A 110 -42.48 -1.84 12.71
N ILE A 111 -43.42 -1.26 13.47
CA ILE A 111 -43.64 0.20 13.51
C ILE A 111 -42.36 0.91 13.99
N GLY A 112 -41.76 0.44 15.10
CA GLY A 112 -40.50 0.96 15.62
C GLY A 112 -39.34 0.85 14.61
N ASP A 113 -39.23 -0.29 13.93
CA ASP A 113 -38.17 -0.53 12.93
C ASP A 113 -38.30 0.41 11.71
N VAL A 114 -39.51 0.54 11.14
CA VAL A 114 -39.75 1.44 9.99
C VAL A 114 -39.64 2.91 10.40
N GLN A 115 -40.08 3.27 11.61
CA GLN A 115 -39.93 4.63 12.15
C GLN A 115 -38.45 4.99 12.37
N TRP A 116 -37.64 4.07 12.91
CA TRP A 116 -36.19 4.23 13.01
C TRP A 116 -35.53 4.36 11.63
N LEU A 117 -35.92 3.54 10.65
CA LEU A 117 -35.37 3.57 9.30
C LEU A 117 -35.62 4.93 8.61
N LEU A 118 -36.84 5.46 8.76
CA LEU A 118 -37.19 6.79 8.26
C LEU A 118 -36.34 7.88 8.92
N ARG A 119 -36.24 7.89 10.26
CA ARG A 119 -35.44 8.83 11.05
C ARG A 119 -33.95 8.80 10.70
N VAL A 120 -33.39 7.61 10.47
CA VAL A 120 -31.96 7.48 10.16
C VAL A 120 -31.64 7.88 8.72
N SER A 121 -32.64 7.86 7.84
CA SER A 121 -32.53 8.24 6.43
C SER A 121 -32.82 9.72 6.17
N THR A 122 -33.43 10.46 7.11
CA THR A 122 -33.59 11.92 6.96
C THR A 122 -32.25 12.65 7.20
N PRO A 123 -31.98 13.76 6.47
CA PRO A 123 -30.86 14.65 6.75
C PRO A 123 -30.87 15.14 8.20
N ALA A 124 -29.68 15.39 8.77
CA ALA A 124 -29.55 15.79 10.18
C ALA A 124 -30.35 17.06 10.52
N ASP A 125 -30.40 18.03 9.61
CA ASP A 125 -31.10 19.32 9.79
C ASP A 125 -32.64 19.18 9.92
N ASP A 126 -33.22 18.06 9.46
CA ASP A 126 -34.67 17.80 9.41
C ASP A 126 -35.12 16.69 10.40
N ARG A 127 -34.34 16.40 11.45
CA ARG A 127 -34.66 15.34 12.42
C ARG A 127 -35.45 15.85 13.63
N ASP A 128 -36.65 15.30 13.81
CA ASP A 128 -37.37 15.38 15.09
C ASP A 128 -36.72 14.43 16.12
N ASP A 129 -36.01 14.98 17.10
CA ASP A 129 -35.26 14.25 18.14
C ASP A 129 -36.12 13.45 19.16
N GLU A 130 -37.44 13.36 18.96
CA GLU A 130 -38.39 12.84 19.94
C GLU A 130 -38.30 11.30 20.17
N TYR A 131 -37.53 10.56 19.36
CA TYR A 131 -37.44 9.09 19.48
C TYR A 131 -36.00 8.54 19.39
N LEU A 132 -35.39 8.33 20.56
CA LEU A 132 -34.01 7.85 20.76
C LEU A 132 -33.88 6.32 20.92
N GLY A 133 -34.90 5.54 20.56
CA GLY A 133 -34.88 4.08 20.68
C GLY A 133 -34.01 3.37 19.63
N LEU A 134 -33.44 2.22 20.02
CA LEU A 134 -32.89 1.22 19.08
C LEU A 134 -34.05 0.59 18.27
N PRO A 135 -33.85 0.21 17.00
CA PRO A 135 -34.85 -0.51 16.22
C PRO A 135 -35.04 -1.92 16.81
N PRO A 136 -36.28 -2.33 17.14
CA PRO A 136 -36.58 -3.65 17.71
C PRO A 136 -35.92 -4.86 17.02
N ILE A 137 -35.71 -4.83 15.70
CA ILE A 137 -35.03 -5.87 14.92
C ILE A 137 -33.58 -6.11 15.36
N ALA A 138 -32.92 -5.09 15.91
CA ALA A 138 -31.54 -5.14 16.38
C ALA A 138 -31.42 -5.28 17.92
N ALA A 139 -32.53 -5.47 18.64
CA ALA A 139 -32.52 -5.60 20.10
C ALA A 139 -31.62 -6.75 20.63
N ASN A 140 -31.42 -7.80 19.82
CA ASN A 140 -30.53 -8.92 20.12
C ASN A 140 -29.10 -8.75 19.53
N GLU A 141 -28.88 -7.76 18.68
CA GLU A 141 -27.60 -7.47 18.02
C GLU A 141 -27.29 -5.96 18.11
N PRO A 142 -27.07 -5.39 19.32
CA PRO A 142 -26.94 -3.93 19.51
C PRO A 142 -25.79 -3.30 18.70
N ILE A 143 -24.72 -4.06 18.43
CA ILE A 143 -23.62 -3.63 17.57
C ILE A 143 -24.05 -3.44 16.10
N LEU A 144 -25.00 -4.23 15.59
CA LEU A 144 -25.54 -4.06 14.24
C LEU A 144 -26.29 -2.73 14.13
N CYS A 145 -27.12 -2.39 15.13
CA CYS A 145 -27.77 -1.07 15.17
C CYS A 145 -26.73 0.05 15.17
N LEU A 146 -25.70 -0.05 16.02
CA LEU A 146 -24.66 0.96 16.11
C LEU A 146 -23.94 1.13 14.76
N ILE A 147 -23.57 0.04 14.10
CA ILE A 147 -22.96 0.05 12.75
C ILE A 147 -23.89 0.74 11.74
N TRP A 148 -25.17 0.38 11.70
CA TRP A 148 -26.12 1.03 10.79
C TRP A 148 -26.28 2.53 11.07
N GLU A 149 -26.36 2.92 12.34
CA GLU A 149 -26.49 4.32 12.74
C GLU A 149 -25.25 5.13 12.33
N GLN A 150 -24.04 4.61 12.57
CA GLN A 150 -22.81 5.27 12.12
C GLN A 150 -22.71 5.35 10.59
N ILE A 151 -23.10 4.30 9.85
CA ILE A 151 -23.10 4.34 8.37
C ILE A 151 -24.14 5.35 7.84
N ALA A 152 -25.30 5.46 8.47
CA ALA A 152 -26.31 6.44 8.09
C ALA A 152 -25.85 7.89 8.38
N ILE A 153 -25.19 8.12 9.52
CA ILE A 153 -24.53 9.41 9.83
C ILE A 153 -23.44 9.71 8.79
N LEU A 154 -22.62 8.72 8.39
CA LEU A 154 -21.61 8.87 7.32
C LEU A 154 -22.20 9.28 5.96
N CYS A 155 -23.48 9.00 5.71
CA CYS A 155 -24.21 9.38 4.50
C CYS A 155 -24.86 10.76 4.59
N THR A 156 -25.50 11.09 5.73
CA THR A 156 -26.49 12.19 5.86
C THR A 156 -26.15 13.25 6.92
N GLY A 157 -25.17 13.00 7.78
CA GLY A 157 -24.74 13.94 8.82
C GLY A 157 -23.88 15.09 8.30
N SER A 158 -23.60 16.05 9.17
CA SER A 158 -22.66 17.14 8.92
C SER A 158 -21.22 16.62 8.75
N LEU A 159 -20.30 17.48 8.32
CA LEU A 159 -18.88 17.09 8.22
C LEU A 159 -18.24 16.72 9.58
N GLU A 160 -18.88 17.11 10.69
CA GLU A 160 -18.45 16.83 12.06
C GLU A 160 -18.98 15.47 12.51
N ASP A 161 -20.31 15.27 12.46
CA ASP A 161 -20.95 13.97 12.78
C ASP A 161 -20.37 12.82 11.95
N ARG A 162 -20.06 13.09 10.67
CA ARG A 162 -19.41 12.11 9.79
C ARG A 162 -17.99 11.75 10.26
N SER A 163 -17.26 12.68 10.86
CA SER A 163 -15.94 12.43 11.46
C SER A 163 -16.06 11.54 12.69
N ASP A 164 -17.00 11.86 13.59
CA ASP A 164 -17.27 11.10 14.82
C ASP A 164 -17.80 9.69 14.52
N ALA A 165 -18.63 9.56 13.49
CA ALA A 165 -19.09 8.26 13.00
C ALA A 165 -17.95 7.41 12.43
N ALA A 166 -17.02 8.02 11.67
CA ALA A 166 -15.81 7.32 11.23
C ALA A 166 -14.92 6.90 12.42
N ALA A 167 -14.76 7.75 13.43
CA ALA A 167 -14.02 7.42 14.66
C ALA A 167 -14.68 6.26 15.43
N SER A 168 -16.01 6.25 15.50
CA SER A 168 -16.79 5.17 16.12
C SER A 168 -16.61 3.84 15.37
N LEU A 169 -16.62 3.87 14.02
CA LEU A 169 -16.31 2.68 13.22
C LEU A 169 -14.85 2.24 13.34
N VAL A 170 -13.89 3.16 13.51
CA VAL A 170 -12.48 2.81 13.81
C VAL A 170 -12.37 2.00 15.09
N SER A 171 -13.09 2.38 16.15
CA SER A 171 -13.10 1.64 17.42
C SER A 171 -13.69 0.24 17.24
N LEU A 172 -14.88 0.13 16.64
CA LEU A 172 -15.53 -1.18 16.39
C LEU A 172 -14.66 -2.11 15.53
N ALA A 173 -14.08 -1.59 14.43
CA ALA A 173 -13.21 -2.36 13.54
C ALA A 173 -11.85 -2.69 14.15
N ARG A 174 -11.42 -1.99 15.21
CA ARG A 174 -10.20 -2.33 15.97
C ARG A 174 -10.45 -3.50 16.92
N ASP A 175 -11.52 -3.42 17.69
CA ASP A 175 -11.79 -4.31 18.82
C ASP A 175 -12.22 -5.72 18.40
N ASN A 176 -12.92 -5.86 17.25
CA ASN A 176 -13.40 -7.16 16.79
C ASN A 176 -13.45 -7.27 15.26
N GLU A 177 -12.79 -8.29 14.70
CA GLU A 177 -12.82 -8.60 13.27
C GLU A 177 -14.24 -8.85 12.73
N ARG A 178 -15.12 -9.49 13.52
CA ARG A 178 -16.52 -9.71 13.13
C ARG A 178 -17.25 -8.39 12.89
N TYR A 179 -16.95 -7.34 13.66
CA TYR A 179 -17.57 -6.03 13.47
C TYR A 179 -17.00 -5.35 12.23
N GLY A 180 -15.71 -5.55 11.94
CA GLY A 180 -15.10 -5.14 10.67
C GLY A 180 -15.84 -5.73 9.46
N LYS A 181 -16.03 -7.05 9.42
CA LYS A 181 -16.79 -7.69 8.33
C LYS A 181 -18.21 -7.15 8.21
N LEU A 182 -18.91 -7.00 9.34
CA LEU A 182 -20.28 -6.48 9.37
C LEU A 182 -20.37 -5.03 8.85
N ILE A 183 -19.38 -4.17 9.12
CA ILE A 183 -19.30 -2.81 8.53
C ILE A 183 -19.17 -2.87 7.00
N ILE A 184 -18.45 -3.84 6.44
CA ILE A 184 -18.32 -4.02 4.99
C ILE A 184 -19.64 -4.56 4.40
N GLU A 185 -20.20 -5.62 4.99
CA GLU A 185 -21.45 -6.26 4.56
C GLU A 185 -22.64 -5.29 4.52
N GLU A 186 -22.74 -4.43 5.53
CA GLU A 186 -23.76 -3.38 5.65
C GLU A 186 -23.43 -2.10 4.84
N GLY A 187 -22.35 -2.11 4.04
CA GLY A 187 -22.06 -1.13 3.00
C GLY A 187 -21.25 0.11 3.44
N GLY A 188 -20.63 0.10 4.62
CA GLY A 188 -19.91 1.25 5.18
C GLY A 188 -18.70 1.73 4.39
N VAL A 189 -18.12 0.89 3.51
CA VAL A 189 -16.91 1.23 2.74
C VAL A 189 -17.12 2.43 1.80
N ALA A 190 -18.26 2.52 1.10
CA ALA A 190 -18.48 3.61 0.14
C ALA A 190 -18.68 4.99 0.81
N PRO A 191 -19.47 5.13 1.90
CA PRO A 191 -19.52 6.36 2.69
C PRO A 191 -18.17 6.76 3.32
N LEU A 192 -17.39 5.79 3.80
CA LEU A 192 -16.02 6.03 4.29
C LEU A 192 -15.12 6.55 3.16
N LEU A 193 -15.13 5.93 1.97
CA LEU A 193 -14.36 6.42 0.82
C LEU A 193 -14.75 7.83 0.38
N LYS A 194 -16.05 8.16 0.44
CA LYS A 194 -16.54 9.53 0.20
C LYS A 194 -15.98 10.50 1.25
N LEU A 195 -16.01 10.15 2.53
CA LEU A 195 -15.47 10.99 3.60
C LEU A 195 -13.94 11.15 3.49
N ALA A 196 -13.20 10.08 3.18
CA ALA A 196 -11.74 10.12 2.94
C ALA A 196 -11.36 11.08 1.80
N LYS A 197 -12.23 11.25 0.80
CA LYS A 197 -12.01 12.09 -0.39
C LYS A 197 -12.45 13.55 -0.23
N GLU A 198 -13.48 13.81 0.59
CA GLU A 198 -14.23 15.08 0.63
C GLU A 198 -14.36 15.70 2.03
N GLY A 199 -13.95 14.99 3.09
CA GLY A 199 -14.07 15.45 4.48
C GLY A 199 -13.06 16.53 4.89
N ARG A 200 -13.20 17.03 6.11
CA ARG A 200 -12.13 17.78 6.80
C ARG A 200 -11.00 16.82 7.21
N MET A 201 -9.81 17.34 7.53
CA MET A 201 -8.60 16.55 7.82
C MET A 201 -8.86 15.35 8.76
N GLU A 202 -9.47 15.60 9.92
CA GLU A 202 -9.81 14.57 10.91
C GLU A 202 -10.75 13.49 10.35
N GLY A 203 -11.83 13.88 9.68
CA GLY A 203 -12.74 12.94 9.02
C GLY A 203 -12.05 12.13 7.91
N GLN A 204 -11.08 12.72 7.18
CA GLN A 204 -10.29 12.00 6.19
C GLN A 204 -9.35 10.98 6.84
N GLU A 205 -8.71 11.33 7.97
CA GLU A 205 -7.87 10.43 8.76
C GLU A 205 -8.69 9.27 9.35
N ASN A 206 -9.80 9.56 10.03
CA ASN A 206 -10.68 8.56 10.62
C ASN A 206 -11.23 7.61 9.54
N ALA A 207 -11.68 8.15 8.40
CA ALA A 207 -12.19 7.31 7.31
C ALA A 207 -11.11 6.41 6.70
N SER A 208 -9.91 6.96 6.44
CA SER A 208 -8.79 6.18 5.89
C SER A 208 -8.31 5.12 6.86
N ARG A 209 -8.31 5.43 8.17
CA ARG A 209 -7.96 4.50 9.25
C ARG A 209 -8.98 3.38 9.38
N ALA A 210 -10.27 3.68 9.29
CA ALA A 210 -11.33 2.67 9.26
C ALA A 210 -11.09 1.69 8.10
N ILE A 211 -10.93 2.20 6.87
CA ILE A 211 -10.70 1.37 5.67
C ILE A 211 -9.48 0.43 5.84
N GLY A 212 -8.38 0.92 6.42
CA GLY A 212 -7.21 0.07 6.73
C GLY A 212 -7.48 -1.01 7.78
N LEU A 213 -8.31 -0.73 8.80
CA LEU A 213 -8.71 -1.70 9.83
C LEU A 213 -9.75 -2.73 9.36
N LEU A 214 -10.52 -2.42 8.31
CA LEU A 214 -11.54 -3.31 7.74
C LEU A 214 -10.92 -4.44 6.89
N GLY A 215 -9.86 -4.17 6.14
CA GLY A 215 -9.23 -5.15 5.25
C GLY A 215 -8.30 -6.14 5.96
N ARG A 216 -8.83 -6.94 6.90
CA ARG A 216 -8.07 -7.94 7.68
C ARG A 216 -7.85 -9.28 6.97
N ASP A 217 -8.64 -9.57 5.95
CA ASP A 217 -8.62 -10.84 5.22
C ASP A 217 -8.81 -10.63 3.70
N PRO A 218 -8.49 -11.62 2.86
CA PRO A 218 -8.59 -11.52 1.40
C PRO A 218 -9.94 -11.07 0.85
N GLU A 219 -11.05 -11.57 1.40
CA GLU A 219 -12.40 -11.24 0.92
C GLU A 219 -12.75 -9.78 1.28
N SER A 220 -12.45 -9.38 2.52
CA SER A 220 -12.61 -8.00 2.97
C SER A 220 -11.79 -7.02 2.12
N VAL A 221 -10.53 -7.34 1.80
CA VAL A 221 -9.70 -6.50 0.93
C VAL A 221 -10.24 -6.45 -0.50
N GLU A 222 -10.70 -7.58 -1.07
CA GLU A 222 -11.29 -7.61 -2.41
C GLU A 222 -12.54 -6.72 -2.51
N GLN A 223 -13.43 -6.77 -1.52
CA GLN A 223 -14.60 -5.88 -1.47
C GLN A 223 -14.20 -4.39 -1.38
N ILE A 224 -13.17 -4.05 -0.59
CA ILE A 224 -12.65 -2.67 -0.46
C ILE A 224 -11.96 -2.20 -1.75
N VAL A 225 -11.25 -3.09 -2.46
CA VAL A 225 -10.67 -2.81 -3.79
C VAL A 225 -11.76 -2.56 -4.83
N ASN A 226 -12.78 -3.42 -4.87
CA ASN A 226 -13.94 -3.28 -5.76
C ASN A 226 -14.76 -2.00 -5.50
N ALA A 227 -14.77 -1.50 -4.26
CA ALA A 227 -15.34 -0.19 -3.92
C ALA A 227 -14.50 1.01 -4.43
N GLY A 228 -13.32 0.79 -4.99
CA GLY A 228 -12.50 1.81 -5.66
C GLY A 228 -11.38 2.43 -4.83
N VAL A 229 -11.01 1.83 -3.69
CA VAL A 229 -10.02 2.36 -2.74
C VAL A 229 -8.72 2.82 -3.40
N CYS A 230 -8.19 2.05 -4.36
CA CYS A 230 -6.90 2.32 -5.00
C CYS A 230 -6.88 3.65 -5.74
N SER A 231 -8.03 4.11 -6.25
CA SER A 231 -8.16 5.40 -6.94
C SER A 231 -8.26 6.57 -5.96
N VAL A 232 -9.01 6.39 -4.86
CA VAL A 232 -9.20 7.39 -3.81
C VAL A 232 -7.89 7.63 -3.06
N PHE A 233 -7.23 6.56 -2.62
CA PHE A 233 -5.95 6.62 -1.91
C PHE A 233 -4.83 7.20 -2.79
N ALA A 234 -4.76 6.86 -4.08
CA ALA A 234 -3.82 7.51 -5.00
C ALA A 234 -4.06 9.02 -5.14
N LYS A 235 -5.32 9.48 -5.16
CA LYS A 235 -5.64 10.91 -5.16
C LYS A 235 -5.18 11.59 -3.86
N ILE A 236 -5.44 10.99 -2.70
CA ILE A 236 -5.03 11.55 -1.40
C ILE A 236 -3.50 11.61 -1.28
N LEU A 237 -2.78 10.53 -1.63
CA LEU A 237 -1.31 10.51 -1.68
C LEU A 237 -0.68 11.57 -2.61
N LYS A 238 -1.44 12.06 -3.59
CA LYS A 238 -1.00 13.11 -4.51
C LYS A 238 -1.29 14.52 -3.98
N ASP A 239 -2.52 14.78 -3.54
CA ASP A 239 -3.03 16.15 -3.32
C ASP A 239 -3.55 16.44 -1.89
N GLY A 240 -3.63 15.44 -1.00
CA GLY A 240 -4.11 15.60 0.38
C GLY A 240 -3.08 16.16 1.38
N PRO A 241 -3.51 16.52 2.62
CA PRO A 241 -2.60 16.93 3.71
C PRO A 241 -1.68 15.80 4.15
N MET A 242 -0.45 16.09 4.61
CA MET A 242 0.53 15.03 4.91
C MET A 242 0.07 14.06 5.99
N LYS A 243 -0.65 14.53 7.01
CA LYS A 243 -1.27 13.67 8.06
C LYS A 243 -2.26 12.64 7.49
N VAL A 244 -3.08 13.04 6.52
CA VAL A 244 -3.98 12.11 5.83
C VAL A 244 -3.19 11.15 4.94
N GLN A 245 -2.13 11.63 4.28
CA GLN A 245 -1.26 10.80 3.43
C GLN A 245 -0.51 9.72 4.22
N ILE A 246 -0.11 10.02 5.47
CA ILE A 246 0.44 9.06 6.44
C ILE A 246 -0.56 7.94 6.69
N VAL A 247 -1.79 8.27 7.07
CA VAL A 247 -2.84 7.27 7.39
C VAL A 247 -3.21 6.44 6.15
N VAL A 248 -3.25 7.07 4.97
CA VAL A 248 -3.46 6.35 3.70
C VAL A 248 -2.31 5.41 3.37
N ALA A 249 -1.05 5.82 3.54
CA ALA A 249 0.09 4.92 3.33
C ALA A 249 0.08 3.74 4.32
N TRP A 250 -0.25 3.98 5.59
CA TRP A 250 -0.49 2.92 6.57
C TRP A 250 -1.62 1.97 6.12
N ALA A 251 -2.77 2.49 5.70
CA ALA A 251 -3.91 1.69 5.27
C ALA A 251 -3.59 0.84 4.03
N ILE A 252 -2.87 1.39 3.04
CA ILE A 252 -2.36 0.63 1.89
C ILE A 252 -1.46 -0.52 2.34
N SER A 253 -0.62 -0.30 3.36
CA SER A 253 0.26 -1.34 3.89
C SER A 253 -0.50 -2.51 4.51
N GLU A 254 -1.60 -2.26 5.24
CA GLU A 254 -2.45 -3.32 5.80
C GLU A 254 -3.20 -4.09 4.71
N LEU A 255 -3.78 -3.39 3.73
CA LEU A 255 -4.47 -4.03 2.59
C LEU A 255 -3.51 -4.93 1.80
N ALA A 256 -2.30 -4.46 1.50
CA ALA A 256 -1.28 -5.21 0.77
C ALA A 256 -0.73 -6.41 1.57
N LYS A 257 -0.57 -6.25 2.89
CA LYS A 257 -0.15 -7.32 3.80
C LYS A 257 -1.18 -8.46 3.87
N ASN A 258 -2.47 -8.13 3.93
CA ASN A 258 -3.53 -9.12 4.10
C ASN A 258 -4.05 -9.70 2.78
N HIS A 259 -3.77 -9.07 1.63
CA HIS A 259 -4.12 -9.62 0.32
C HIS A 259 -3.16 -9.19 -0.83
N HIS A 260 -2.22 -10.07 -1.17
CA HIS A 260 -1.22 -9.81 -2.21
C HIS A 260 -1.76 -9.40 -3.60
N LYS A 261 -2.96 -9.85 -4.03
CA LYS A 261 -3.48 -9.46 -5.37
C LYS A 261 -3.95 -8.00 -5.44
N CYS A 262 -4.11 -7.30 -4.32
CA CYS A 262 -4.40 -5.87 -4.36
C CYS A 262 -3.17 -5.03 -4.79
N GLN A 263 -1.96 -5.59 -4.69
CA GLN A 263 -0.71 -4.93 -5.11
C GLN A 263 -0.79 -4.38 -6.54
N ASP A 264 -1.24 -5.20 -7.49
CA ASP A 264 -1.33 -4.83 -8.91
C ASP A 264 -2.38 -3.73 -9.15
N HIS A 265 -3.48 -3.74 -8.38
CA HIS A 265 -4.50 -2.68 -8.42
C HIS A 265 -3.93 -1.34 -7.93
N PHE A 266 -3.11 -1.34 -6.88
CA PHE A 266 -2.39 -0.14 -6.44
C PHE A 266 -1.28 0.30 -7.42
N ALA A 267 -0.60 -0.64 -8.08
CA ALA A 267 0.41 -0.33 -9.10
C ALA A 267 -0.22 0.41 -10.29
N GLN A 268 -1.38 -0.04 -10.77
CA GLN A 268 -2.13 0.59 -11.85
C GLN A 268 -2.55 2.04 -11.54
N THR A 269 -2.79 2.40 -10.26
CA THR A 269 -3.20 3.76 -9.87
C THR A 269 -2.06 4.73 -9.57
N ASN A 270 -0.83 4.46 -10.03
CA ASN A 270 0.39 5.24 -9.74
C ASN A 270 0.82 5.25 -8.25
N THR A 271 0.23 4.43 -7.38
CA THR A 271 0.50 4.42 -5.93
C THR A 271 1.99 4.28 -5.61
N ILE A 272 2.69 3.36 -6.27
CA ILE A 272 4.13 3.13 -6.10
C ILE A 272 4.95 4.41 -6.34
N ARG A 273 4.65 5.13 -7.43
CA ARG A 273 5.35 6.38 -7.80
C ARG A 273 5.10 7.50 -6.79
N LEU A 274 3.90 7.56 -6.21
CA LEU A 274 3.54 8.55 -5.18
C LEU A 274 4.23 8.26 -3.85
N LEU A 275 4.27 6.99 -3.41
CA LEU A 275 4.98 6.57 -2.20
C LEU A 275 6.50 6.81 -2.34
N VAL A 276 7.09 6.48 -3.49
CA VAL A 276 8.50 6.81 -3.79
C VAL A 276 8.76 8.32 -3.78
N SER A 277 7.81 9.13 -4.24
CA SER A 277 7.92 10.61 -4.16
C SER A 277 7.93 11.12 -2.72
N HIS A 278 7.18 10.48 -1.82
CA HIS A 278 7.20 10.80 -0.38
C HIS A 278 8.52 10.39 0.28
N LEU A 279 9.10 9.24 -0.08
CA LEU A 279 10.45 8.87 0.36
C LEU A 279 11.54 9.81 -0.16
N ALA A 280 11.42 10.28 -1.41
CA ALA A 280 12.47 11.06 -2.07
C ALA A 280 12.54 12.53 -1.60
N PHE A 281 11.42 13.11 -1.17
CA PHE A 281 11.33 14.51 -0.77
C PHE A 281 12.29 14.83 0.40
N GLU A 282 13.12 15.85 0.25
CA GLU A 282 14.20 16.26 1.18
C GLU A 282 15.30 15.19 1.49
N THR A 283 15.14 13.95 1.03
CA THR A 283 16.07 12.84 1.32
C THR A 283 17.34 12.89 0.47
N ILE A 284 17.23 13.23 -0.81
CA ILE A 284 18.40 13.38 -1.71
C ILE A 284 18.63 14.86 -1.99
N GLN A 285 19.55 15.47 -1.24
CA GLN A 285 20.07 16.81 -1.55
C GLN A 285 20.96 16.77 -2.80
N GLU A 286 20.89 17.80 -3.66
CA GLU A 286 21.67 17.90 -4.91
C GLU A 286 23.20 17.95 -4.71
N HIS A 287 23.66 18.17 -3.47
CA HIS A 287 25.07 18.19 -3.07
C HIS A 287 25.46 17.05 -2.12
N SER A 288 24.58 16.06 -1.92
CA SER A 288 24.90 14.89 -1.10
C SER A 288 26.02 14.03 -1.74
N LYS A 289 26.75 13.26 -0.92
CA LYS A 289 27.73 12.25 -1.39
C LYS A 289 27.13 11.21 -2.36
N TYR A 290 25.80 11.15 -2.41
CA TYR A 290 24.96 10.29 -3.23
C TYR A 290 24.52 10.91 -4.58
N ALA A 291 24.72 12.21 -4.79
CA ALA A 291 24.24 12.93 -5.98
C ALA A 291 25.11 12.75 -7.24
N ILE A 292 26.26 12.09 -7.15
CA ILE A 292 27.27 12.07 -8.22
C ILE A 292 26.98 10.96 -9.24
N ALA A 293 26.35 11.33 -10.37
CA ALA A 293 26.76 10.92 -11.74
C ALA A 293 25.77 11.36 -12.86
N ALA A 294 24.50 11.61 -12.55
CA ALA A 294 23.46 11.79 -13.58
C ALA A 294 23.73 12.94 -14.59
N ASN A 295 24.34 14.04 -14.15
CA ASN A 295 24.52 15.25 -14.97
C ASN A 295 25.81 15.30 -15.81
N LYS A 296 26.70 14.30 -15.73
CA LYS A 296 27.96 14.34 -16.52
C LYS A 296 27.79 14.02 -18.01
N HIS A 297 26.71 13.34 -18.41
CA HIS A 297 26.48 12.98 -19.82
C HIS A 297 25.70 14.03 -20.62
N HIS A 298 25.00 14.98 -19.97
CA HIS A 298 24.22 16.01 -20.67
C HIS A 298 25.02 17.31 -20.95
N MET A 299 26.17 17.50 -20.30
CA MET A 299 26.98 18.73 -20.42
C MET A 299 28.10 18.66 -21.48
N SER A 300 28.48 17.48 -21.96
CA SER A 300 29.63 17.32 -22.89
C SER A 300 29.26 17.34 -24.38
N ILE A 301 27.98 17.23 -24.74
CA ILE A 301 27.54 17.17 -26.16
C ILE A 301 27.13 18.55 -26.70
N GLN A 302 26.54 19.43 -25.86
CA GLN A 302 26.11 20.77 -26.30
C GLN A 302 27.17 21.87 -26.16
N ALA A 303 28.26 21.65 -25.41
CA ALA A 303 29.32 22.65 -25.24
C ALA A 303 30.32 22.74 -26.42
N ALA A 304 30.40 21.71 -27.27
CA ALA A 304 31.33 21.65 -28.41
C ALA A 304 30.75 22.21 -29.73
N ALA A 305 29.46 22.53 -29.77
CA ALA A 305 28.74 22.86 -31.01
C ALA A 305 28.32 24.34 -31.16
N MET A 306 28.74 25.23 -30.23
CA MET A 306 28.40 26.67 -30.28
C MET A 306 29.61 27.61 -30.31
N ALA A 307 30.81 27.08 -30.54
CA ALA A 307 32.00 27.88 -30.83
C ALA A 307 32.34 27.80 -32.32
N HIS A 308 31.57 28.50 -33.18
CA HIS A 308 32.03 29.17 -34.42
C HIS A 308 30.88 29.83 -35.21
N SER A 309 30.69 31.14 -35.00
CA SER A 309 30.11 32.17 -35.89
C SER A 309 29.78 33.40 -35.02
N ASN A 310 30.05 34.65 -35.38
CA ASN A 310 30.73 35.24 -36.54
C ASN A 310 31.58 36.43 -36.06
N SER A 311 32.72 36.68 -36.71
CA SER A 311 33.23 38.04 -36.88
C SER A 311 33.94 38.16 -38.23
N SER A 312 33.33 38.91 -39.14
CA SER A 312 33.86 39.18 -40.47
C SER A 312 34.45 40.60 -40.53
N SER A 313 35.71 40.72 -40.96
CA SER A 313 36.24 41.89 -41.67
C SER A 313 37.58 41.54 -42.33
N ALA A 314 37.79 42.02 -43.54
CA ALA A 314 38.80 41.53 -44.47
C ALA A 314 40.22 42.06 -44.24
N SER A 315 41.23 41.27 -44.63
CA SER A 315 42.27 41.75 -45.56
C SER A 315 43.00 40.60 -46.28
N ASN A 316 43.34 40.86 -47.53
CA ASN A 316 43.99 40.00 -48.52
C ASN A 316 45.30 39.31 -48.05
N PHE A 317 45.60 38.11 -48.56
CA PHE A 317 46.65 37.89 -49.59
C PHE A 317 46.64 36.43 -50.11
N SER A 318 47.41 36.17 -51.17
CA SER A 318 47.62 34.89 -51.91
C SER A 318 48.17 33.73 -51.04
N ASP A 319 48.20 32.45 -51.44
CA ASP A 319 48.49 31.92 -52.80
C ASP A 319 48.09 30.43 -53.03
N HIS A 320 48.32 29.97 -54.27
CA HIS A 320 48.44 28.61 -54.86
C HIS A 320 48.92 27.43 -53.93
N THR A 321 48.72 26.12 -54.22
CA THR A 321 48.14 25.32 -55.34
C THR A 321 48.06 23.82 -54.97
N GLY A 322 47.11 23.06 -55.54
CA GLY A 322 47.20 21.61 -55.89
C GLY A 322 47.30 20.56 -54.75
N GLY A 323 46.88 19.29 -54.91
CA GLY A 323 46.12 18.66 -56.01
C GLY A 323 46.27 17.12 -56.04
N LYS A 324 45.18 16.39 -56.37
CA LYS A 324 45.10 14.91 -56.62
C LYS A 324 45.40 14.01 -55.39
N VAL A 325 45.06 12.72 -55.31
CA VAL A 325 44.75 11.59 -56.24
C VAL A 325 43.57 10.79 -55.62
N ASP A 326 42.49 10.45 -56.35
CA ASP A 326 42.18 9.16 -57.04
C ASP A 326 42.28 7.90 -56.10
N ASP A 327 41.47 6.84 -56.14
CA ASP A 327 40.35 6.45 -57.04
C ASP A 327 39.46 5.32 -56.42
N ASP A 328 38.61 4.68 -57.23
CA ASP A 328 37.93 3.37 -57.07
C ASP A 328 36.56 3.26 -56.32
N ASP A 329 35.53 3.67 -57.07
CA ASP A 329 34.33 2.88 -57.45
C ASP A 329 34.09 1.48 -56.79
N ASN A 330 32.85 1.26 -56.32
CA ASN A 330 32.00 0.26 -56.99
C ASN A 330 30.50 0.60 -56.90
N ARG A 331 29.78 0.26 -57.98
CA ARG A 331 28.34 0.47 -58.21
C ARG A 331 27.54 -0.71 -57.61
N THR A 332 26.24 -0.63 -57.33
CA THR A 332 25.14 -0.39 -58.29
C THR A 332 23.83 0.09 -57.65
N GLN A 333 23.21 1.09 -58.30
CA GLN A 333 21.80 1.17 -58.77
C GLN A 333 20.68 0.54 -57.90
N SER A 334 19.58 1.27 -57.62
CA SER A 334 18.67 1.80 -58.65
C SER A 334 18.21 3.26 -58.44
N LYS A 335 17.45 3.81 -59.41
CA LYS A 335 17.12 5.24 -59.54
C LYS A 335 15.65 5.47 -59.98
N ILE A 336 14.91 6.34 -59.26
CA ILE A 336 14.08 7.47 -59.80
C ILE A 336 12.77 7.06 -60.58
N PRO A 337 11.70 7.89 -60.86
CA PRO A 337 11.28 9.27 -60.45
C PRO A 337 9.81 9.47 -59.90
N HIS A 338 9.56 10.59 -59.16
CA HIS A 338 8.58 11.73 -59.29
C HIS A 338 7.25 11.66 -60.11
N PRO A 339 6.34 12.70 -60.15
CA PRO A 339 5.98 13.84 -59.24
C PRO A 339 4.44 14.17 -59.11
N MET A 340 4.11 15.37 -58.55
CA MET A 340 2.88 16.21 -58.63
C MET A 340 1.68 15.82 -57.72
N ASP A 341 1.23 16.66 -56.78
CA ASP A 341 0.62 18.03 -56.82
C ASP A 341 -0.91 17.99 -56.96
N ASN A 342 -1.63 18.43 -55.92
CA ASN A 342 -2.71 19.41 -56.09
C ASN A 342 -3.05 20.18 -54.79
N GLN A 343 -3.49 21.43 -54.96
CA GLN A 343 -3.77 22.40 -53.89
C GLN A 343 -5.28 22.53 -53.59
N THR A 344 -5.60 23.18 -52.45
CA THR A 344 -6.77 24.05 -52.09
C THR A 344 -7.21 23.77 -50.64
N THR A 345 -6.89 24.59 -49.62
CA THR A 345 -7.60 25.83 -49.16
C THR A 345 -9.00 25.52 -48.57
N ASP A 346 -9.44 25.97 -47.38
CA ASP A 346 -9.28 27.23 -46.59
C ASP A 346 -9.32 26.95 -45.06
N HIS A 347 -9.07 27.84 -44.08
CA HIS A 347 -8.57 29.23 -43.92
C HIS A 347 -8.01 29.32 -42.46
N MET A 348 -6.88 29.96 -42.12
CA MET A 348 -6.72 31.39 -41.74
C MET A 348 -7.69 31.94 -40.66
N HIS A 349 -7.32 32.80 -39.70
CA HIS A 349 -6.04 33.24 -39.10
C HIS A 349 -6.38 34.15 -37.89
N ASN A 350 -5.46 34.35 -36.93
CA ASN A 350 -5.13 35.65 -36.25
C ASN A 350 -4.74 35.56 -34.76
N LEU A 351 -3.54 36.08 -34.49
CA LEU A 351 -3.13 36.73 -33.25
C LEU A 351 -3.60 38.19 -33.25
N VAL A 352 -3.59 38.89 -32.11
CA VAL A 352 -2.90 40.19 -31.92
C VAL A 352 -2.97 40.66 -30.47
N THR A 353 -1.95 41.41 -30.08
CA THR A 353 -1.63 41.87 -28.72
C THR A 353 -1.97 43.37 -28.53
N SER A 354 -2.37 43.74 -27.30
CA SER A 354 -2.30 45.06 -26.61
C SER A 354 -2.20 46.39 -27.39
N ALA A 355 -2.95 47.42 -26.95
CA ALA A 355 -2.42 48.77 -26.66
C ALA A 355 -3.40 49.72 -25.92
N MET A 356 -2.82 50.81 -25.40
CA MET A 356 -3.41 52.13 -25.04
C MET A 356 -3.89 52.37 -23.59
N ALA A 357 -3.14 53.23 -22.90
CA ALA A 357 -3.58 54.02 -21.74
C ALA A 357 -3.93 55.45 -22.17
N VAL A 358 -4.68 56.22 -21.35
CA VAL A 358 -4.51 57.68 -21.05
C VAL A 358 -5.76 58.29 -20.37
N LYS A 359 -5.55 58.94 -19.19
CA LYS A 359 -6.36 60.04 -18.56
C LYS A 359 -7.85 59.77 -18.19
N ASN A 360 -8.48 60.47 -17.21
CA ASN A 360 -8.04 61.21 -16.01
C ASN A 360 -9.29 61.54 -15.15
N GLN A 361 -9.13 61.76 -13.83
CA GLN A 361 -10.02 62.59 -12.95
C GLN A 361 -11.47 62.06 -12.68
N THR A 362 -12.14 62.26 -11.52
CA THR A 362 -11.84 63.00 -10.26
C THR A 362 -12.77 62.57 -9.10
N GLN A 363 -12.30 62.72 -7.84
CA GLN A 363 -13.09 63.00 -6.60
C GLN A 363 -14.04 61.90 -6.04
N ASN A 364 -14.26 61.74 -4.72
CA ASN A 364 -13.85 62.52 -3.53
C ASN A 364 -13.64 61.65 -2.25
N GLN A 365 -12.82 62.15 -1.32
CA GLN A 365 -12.57 61.66 0.05
C GLN A 365 -13.44 62.42 1.09
N PRO A 366 -13.59 62.00 2.38
CA PRO A 366 -12.59 62.05 3.49
C PRO A 366 -12.58 60.76 4.36
N ASN A 367 -11.97 60.55 5.54
CA ASN A 367 -10.83 61.11 6.34
C ASN A 367 -10.29 59.91 7.20
N ASN A 368 -9.08 59.79 7.78
CA ASN A 368 -8.10 60.62 8.54
C ASN A 368 -8.36 60.72 10.07
N PRO A 369 -7.34 60.77 10.97
CA PRO A 369 -5.86 60.74 10.77
C PRO A 369 -5.00 59.98 11.85
N ILE A 370 -3.65 60.16 11.79
CA ILE A 370 -2.59 59.99 12.86
C ILE A 370 -2.01 58.55 13.07
N ALA A 371 -0.68 58.28 13.19
CA ALA A 371 0.58 58.94 12.75
C ALA A 371 1.81 58.02 13.02
N ASN A 372 2.85 58.05 12.17
CA ASN A 372 4.27 58.32 12.58
C ASN A 372 5.26 58.27 11.38
N PRO A 373 6.44 58.95 11.43
CA PRO A 373 7.35 59.08 10.29
C PRO A 373 8.74 58.42 10.43
N ASN A 374 9.45 58.40 9.29
CA ASN A 374 10.91 58.36 9.09
C ASN A 374 11.73 57.09 9.42
N LEU A 375 12.30 56.52 8.35
CA LEU A 375 13.73 56.17 8.26
C LEU A 375 14.19 56.31 6.79
N ASN A 376 15.43 56.74 6.56
CA ASN A 376 15.94 57.12 5.23
C ASN A 376 17.41 56.68 5.08
N GLN A 377 17.89 56.60 3.82
CA GLN A 377 19.24 56.15 3.35
C GLN A 377 19.47 54.63 3.46
N GLN A 378 19.60 53.83 2.39
CA GLN A 378 20.38 53.87 1.13
C GLN A 378 21.85 53.44 1.22
N GLN A 379 22.20 52.55 0.27
CA GLN A 379 23.51 52.00 -0.16
C GLN A 379 23.81 50.57 0.36
N ARG A 380 24.16 49.57 -0.48
CA ARG A 380 24.71 49.60 -1.86
C ARG A 380 24.30 48.39 -2.73
N GLN A 381 24.10 48.69 -4.03
CA GLN A 381 24.49 47.94 -5.23
C GLN A 381 24.11 46.45 -5.41
N HIS A 382 23.21 46.24 -6.38
CA HIS A 382 23.06 44.98 -7.11
C HIS A 382 24.29 44.65 -7.98
N ALA A 383 24.63 43.37 -8.07
CA ALA A 383 25.23 42.78 -9.27
C ALA A 383 24.25 41.71 -9.79
N ASN A 384 23.77 41.89 -11.02
CA ASN A 384 22.73 41.06 -11.63
C ASN A 384 23.38 40.00 -12.53
N GLN A 385 23.15 38.72 -12.27
CA GLN A 385 23.37 37.66 -13.25
C GLN A 385 22.18 36.71 -13.30
N GLN A 386 21.46 36.82 -14.41
CA GLN A 386 20.40 35.89 -14.81
C GLN A 386 20.96 34.47 -14.87
N ARG A 387 20.27 33.51 -14.26
CA ARG A 387 20.38 32.09 -14.64
C ARG A 387 19.05 31.61 -15.18
N GLN A 388 19.13 30.97 -16.35
CA GLN A 388 17.99 30.53 -17.13
C GLN A 388 17.15 29.51 -16.36
N HIS A 389 15.82 29.67 -16.43
CA HIS A 389 14.90 28.61 -16.03
C HIS A 389 15.00 27.44 -17.01
N HIS A 390 15.67 26.36 -16.60
CA HIS A 390 15.43 25.04 -17.19
C HIS A 390 14.34 24.32 -16.41
N VAL A 391 13.37 23.77 -17.14
CA VAL A 391 12.13 23.18 -16.62
C VAL A 391 12.44 21.86 -15.87
N GLY A 392 12.53 21.95 -14.55
CA GLY A 392 12.44 20.79 -13.66
C GLY A 392 10.99 20.33 -13.50
N LEU A 393 10.78 19.05 -13.19
CA LEU A 393 9.47 18.37 -13.17
C LEU A 393 8.59 18.78 -11.96
N THR A 394 8.16 20.04 -11.90
CA THR A 394 7.41 20.60 -10.77
C THR A 394 5.91 20.25 -10.83
N GLY A 395 5.56 19.08 -10.29
CA GLY A 395 4.19 18.81 -9.88
C GLY A 395 3.77 19.69 -8.70
N THR A 396 2.56 20.26 -8.74
CA THR A 396 2.04 21.26 -7.80
C THR A 396 1.93 20.82 -6.33
N SER A 397 2.10 19.53 -6.03
CA SER A 397 2.05 18.91 -4.70
C SER A 397 3.22 19.27 -3.76
N ILE A 398 4.34 19.78 -4.30
CA ILE A 398 5.58 19.95 -3.51
C ILE A 398 5.52 21.17 -2.57
N LYS A 399 4.82 22.25 -2.96
CA LYS A 399 4.85 23.57 -2.27
C LYS A 399 4.32 23.60 -0.82
N GLY A 400 3.61 22.57 -0.37
CA GLY A 400 3.18 22.48 1.04
C GLY A 400 4.16 21.73 1.93
N ARG A 401 4.88 20.75 1.36
CA ARG A 401 5.63 19.75 2.13
C ARG A 401 6.82 20.32 2.89
N GLU A 402 7.39 21.41 2.40
CA GLU A 402 8.56 22.07 3.01
C GLU A 402 8.23 22.65 4.40
N TYR A 403 6.98 23.06 4.64
CA TYR A 403 6.51 23.67 5.90
C TYR A 403 6.04 22.67 6.97
N GLU A 404 5.88 21.39 6.63
CA GLU A 404 5.50 20.35 7.59
C GLU A 404 6.60 20.15 8.65
N ASP A 405 6.21 19.79 9.87
CA ASP A 405 7.18 19.58 10.95
C ASP A 405 8.05 18.31 10.72
N PRO A 406 9.25 18.23 11.32
CA PRO A 406 10.16 17.09 11.09
C PRO A 406 9.59 15.72 11.51
N ALA A 407 8.68 15.66 12.49
CA ALA A 407 8.09 14.41 12.95
C ALA A 407 7.03 13.91 11.94
N THR A 408 6.11 14.79 11.50
CA THR A 408 5.16 14.47 10.41
C THR A 408 5.90 14.05 9.13
N LYS A 409 6.99 14.75 8.77
CA LYS A 409 7.85 14.35 7.64
C LYS A 409 8.50 12.97 7.81
N ALA A 410 8.91 12.62 9.02
CA ALA A 410 9.48 11.31 9.33
C ALA A 410 8.42 10.20 9.28
N GLU A 411 7.25 10.41 9.89
CA GLU A 411 6.13 9.47 9.90
C GLU A 411 5.63 9.17 8.46
N MET A 412 5.56 10.18 7.59
CA MET A 412 5.23 10.00 6.18
C MET A 412 6.27 9.11 5.46
N LYS A 413 7.55 9.23 5.80
CA LYS A 413 8.62 8.37 5.24
C LYS A 413 8.55 6.96 5.79
N ALA A 414 8.27 6.80 7.09
CA ALA A 414 8.08 5.50 7.74
C ALA A 414 6.91 4.74 7.08
N MET A 415 5.74 5.38 6.97
CA MET A 415 4.55 4.75 6.38
C MET A 415 4.69 4.55 4.87
N ALA A 416 5.39 5.42 4.14
CA ALA A 416 5.69 5.18 2.73
C ALA A 416 6.61 3.97 2.52
N ALA A 417 7.63 3.79 3.38
CA ALA A 417 8.49 2.61 3.35
C ALA A 417 7.73 1.34 3.73
N ARG A 418 6.87 1.39 4.76
CA ARG A 418 5.98 0.29 5.18
C ARG A 418 5.03 -0.13 4.07
N ALA A 419 4.41 0.82 3.38
CA ALA A 419 3.55 0.55 2.24
C ALA A 419 4.32 -0.11 1.10
N LEU A 420 5.50 0.43 0.73
CA LEU A 420 6.32 -0.15 -0.34
C LEU A 420 6.82 -1.56 -0.01
N ARG A 421 7.19 -1.85 1.25
CA ARG A 421 7.51 -3.21 1.72
C ARG A 421 6.41 -4.19 1.31
N HIS A 422 5.19 -4.00 1.80
CA HIS A 422 4.08 -4.94 1.54
C HIS A 422 3.57 -4.91 0.10
N LEU A 423 3.74 -3.79 -0.62
CA LEU A 423 3.41 -3.71 -2.04
C LEU A 423 4.40 -4.46 -2.94
N CYS A 424 5.68 -4.50 -2.57
CA CYS A 424 6.73 -5.14 -3.38
C CYS A 424 7.02 -6.60 -2.99
N ALA A 425 6.59 -7.04 -1.80
CA ALA A 425 6.71 -8.41 -1.33
C ALA A 425 6.23 -9.41 -2.38
N GLU A 426 7.15 -10.28 -2.82
CA GLU A 426 6.98 -11.28 -3.90
C GLU A 426 6.58 -10.73 -5.29
N ASN A 427 6.54 -9.41 -5.50
CA ASN A 427 6.06 -8.79 -6.75
C ASN A 427 7.20 -8.19 -7.59
N VAL A 428 7.65 -8.94 -8.60
CA VAL A 428 8.73 -8.54 -9.52
C VAL A 428 8.43 -7.22 -10.24
N SER A 429 7.19 -6.99 -10.69
CA SER A 429 6.81 -5.79 -11.44
C SER A 429 6.97 -4.53 -10.60
N ILE A 430 6.49 -4.58 -9.36
CA ILE A 430 6.60 -3.46 -8.41
C ILE A 430 8.05 -3.27 -7.97
N CYS A 431 8.81 -4.35 -7.70
CA CYS A 431 10.24 -4.24 -7.43
C CYS A 431 11.02 -3.57 -8.57
N SER A 432 10.74 -3.91 -9.84
CA SER A 432 11.34 -3.24 -11.00
C SER A 432 11.00 -1.74 -11.00
N SER A 433 9.71 -1.39 -10.85
CA SER A 433 9.26 0.01 -10.80
C SER A 433 9.91 0.82 -9.67
N ILE A 434 10.12 0.21 -8.49
CA ILE A 434 10.84 0.84 -7.37
C ILE A 434 12.33 1.01 -7.69
N THR A 435 12.98 -0.02 -8.22
CA THR A 435 14.44 -0.04 -8.42
C THR A 435 14.94 0.76 -9.63
N GLU A 436 14.10 0.93 -10.66
CA GLU A 436 14.34 1.84 -11.78
C GLU A 436 14.23 3.33 -11.39
N SER A 437 13.64 3.61 -10.23
CA SER A 437 13.49 4.95 -9.67
C SER A 437 14.67 5.36 -8.77
N ARG A 438 14.58 6.52 -8.11
CA ARG A 438 15.57 6.94 -7.09
C ARG A 438 15.41 6.21 -5.75
N ALA A 439 14.44 5.31 -5.58
CA ALA A 439 14.06 4.73 -4.29
C ALA A 439 15.19 3.99 -3.57
N LEU A 440 16.03 3.19 -4.26
CA LEU A 440 17.18 2.51 -3.64
C LEU A 440 18.15 3.50 -2.97
N LEU A 441 18.37 4.66 -3.61
CA LEU A 441 19.22 5.72 -3.06
C LEU A 441 18.54 6.42 -1.88
N CYS A 442 17.22 6.62 -1.94
CA CYS A 442 16.44 7.12 -0.81
C CYS A 442 16.56 6.18 0.39
N PHE A 443 16.30 4.88 0.22
CA PHE A 443 16.41 3.89 1.30
C PHE A 443 17.82 3.85 1.90
N ALA A 444 18.88 3.94 1.10
CA ALA A 444 20.25 4.02 1.62
C ALA A 444 20.49 5.28 2.49
N VAL A 445 19.96 6.45 2.10
CA VAL A 445 20.06 7.65 2.96
C VAL A 445 19.20 7.51 4.22
N LEU A 446 18.01 6.91 4.12
CA LEU A 446 17.10 6.73 5.23
C LEU A 446 17.63 5.70 6.24
N LEU A 447 18.31 4.64 5.80
CA LEU A 447 19.06 3.74 6.69
C LEU A 447 20.25 4.43 7.38
N GLU A 448 20.89 5.42 6.74
CA GLU A 448 22.02 6.15 7.33
C GLU A 448 21.58 7.20 8.36
N LYS A 449 20.44 7.88 8.13
CA LYS A 449 20.08 9.14 8.82
C LYS A 449 18.63 9.27 9.27
N GLY A 450 17.76 8.33 8.93
CA GLY A 450 16.36 8.34 9.38
C GLY A 450 16.26 8.08 10.89
N PRO A 451 15.15 8.46 11.54
CA PRO A 451 14.81 7.95 12.87
C PRO A 451 14.41 6.46 12.80
N ASP A 452 14.33 5.82 13.95
CA ASP A 452 14.35 4.35 14.08
C ASP A 452 13.24 3.64 13.27
N GLU A 453 11.97 4.08 13.35
CA GLU A 453 10.88 3.51 12.54
C GLU A 453 11.11 3.66 11.01
N VAL A 454 11.73 4.76 10.59
CA VAL A 454 12.06 5.00 9.18
C VAL A 454 13.20 4.08 8.74
N GLN A 455 14.20 3.84 9.59
CA GLN A 455 15.25 2.85 9.32
C GLN A 455 14.67 1.44 9.27
N TYR A 456 13.84 1.06 10.25
CA TYR A 456 13.16 -0.23 10.34
C TYR A 456 12.36 -0.54 9.07
N HIS A 457 11.42 0.33 8.69
CA HIS A 457 10.63 0.12 7.48
C HIS A 457 11.46 0.18 6.19
N SER A 458 12.55 0.97 6.14
CA SER A 458 13.47 0.99 5.00
C SER A 458 14.29 -0.31 4.87
N ALA A 459 14.76 -0.88 5.99
CA ALA A 459 15.51 -2.13 6.02
C ALA A 459 14.65 -3.28 5.50
N TYR A 460 13.44 -3.42 6.05
CA TYR A 460 12.51 -4.46 5.59
C TYR A 460 12.03 -4.23 4.15
N ALA A 461 11.80 -3.00 3.69
CA ALA A 461 11.45 -2.76 2.28
C ALA A 461 12.58 -3.22 1.34
N LEU A 462 13.85 -2.96 1.67
CA LEU A 462 14.99 -3.46 0.90
C LEU A 462 15.17 -4.98 1.02
N MET A 463 14.84 -5.58 2.17
CA MET A 463 14.85 -7.03 2.38
C MET A 463 13.87 -7.74 1.44
N GLU A 464 12.64 -7.24 1.29
CA GLU A 464 11.67 -7.76 0.31
C GLU A 464 12.21 -7.61 -1.13
N ILE A 465 12.67 -6.41 -1.51
CA ILE A 465 13.19 -6.13 -2.86
C ILE A 465 14.39 -7.02 -3.20
N THR A 466 15.30 -7.24 -2.25
CA THR A 466 16.45 -8.13 -2.45
C THR A 466 16.00 -9.59 -2.50
N GLY A 467 15.03 -10.03 -1.70
CA GLY A 467 14.47 -11.39 -1.75
C GLY A 467 13.80 -11.71 -3.10
N VAL A 468 13.08 -10.75 -3.68
CA VAL A 468 12.55 -10.86 -5.05
C VAL A 468 13.70 -10.90 -6.07
N ALA A 469 14.78 -10.13 -5.87
CA ALA A 469 15.97 -10.19 -6.70
C ALA A 469 16.80 -11.49 -6.50
N GLU A 470 16.71 -12.19 -5.37
CA GLU A 470 17.31 -13.51 -5.22
C GLU A 470 16.64 -14.50 -6.19
N LYS A 471 15.30 -14.52 -6.19
CA LYS A 471 14.46 -15.40 -7.02
C LYS A 471 14.50 -14.99 -8.51
N ASN A 472 14.53 -13.70 -8.84
CA ASN A 472 14.48 -13.18 -10.21
C ASN A 472 15.85 -12.68 -10.73
N ALA A 473 16.39 -13.36 -11.75
CA ALA A 473 17.72 -13.06 -12.29
C ALA A 473 17.83 -11.73 -13.05
N ASP A 474 16.75 -11.23 -13.64
CA ASP A 474 16.79 -10.02 -14.47
C ASP A 474 16.67 -8.75 -13.62
N LEU A 475 15.75 -8.75 -12.65
CA LEU A 475 15.71 -7.74 -11.58
C LEU A 475 17.06 -7.65 -10.86
N ARG A 476 17.70 -8.80 -10.56
CA ARG A 476 19.01 -8.84 -9.92
C ARG A 476 20.10 -8.14 -10.74
N ARG A 477 20.13 -8.40 -12.06
CA ARG A 477 21.12 -7.82 -12.99
C ARG A 477 20.89 -6.33 -13.25
N SER A 478 19.63 -5.88 -13.26
CA SER A 478 19.27 -4.48 -13.50
C SER A 478 19.43 -3.62 -12.24
N ALA A 479 18.76 -4.00 -11.14
CA ALA A 479 18.70 -3.22 -9.90
C ALA A 479 20.01 -3.24 -9.10
N PHE A 480 20.62 -4.43 -8.94
CA PHE A 480 21.75 -4.65 -8.04
C PHE A 480 23.08 -4.91 -8.79
N LYS A 481 23.27 -4.24 -9.93
CA LYS A 481 24.54 -4.24 -10.64
C LYS A 481 25.65 -3.66 -9.74
N PRO A 482 26.79 -4.34 -9.50
CA PRO A 482 27.84 -3.86 -8.59
C PRO A 482 28.47 -2.49 -8.94
N THR A 483 28.30 -2.02 -10.17
CA THR A 483 28.77 -0.68 -10.61
C THR A 483 27.73 0.43 -10.39
N ALA A 484 26.50 0.11 -9.98
CA ALA A 484 25.44 1.09 -9.79
C ALA A 484 25.62 1.79 -8.43
N PRO A 485 25.72 3.15 -8.38
CA PRO A 485 25.93 3.88 -7.14
C PRO A 485 24.86 3.61 -6.07
N ALA A 486 23.60 3.44 -6.47
CA ALA A 486 22.50 3.15 -5.55
C ALA A 486 22.58 1.74 -4.93
N ALA A 487 22.89 0.71 -5.74
CA ALA A 487 23.11 -0.64 -5.24
C ALA A 487 24.29 -0.71 -4.27
N LYS A 488 25.41 -0.05 -4.62
CA LYS A 488 26.57 0.07 -3.73
C LYS A 488 26.21 0.78 -2.42
N ALA A 489 25.48 1.90 -2.49
CA ALA A 489 25.05 2.63 -1.30
C ALA A 489 24.20 1.77 -0.36
N VAL A 490 23.26 0.97 -0.89
CA VAL A 490 22.46 0.02 -0.10
C VAL A 490 23.36 -1.03 0.58
N VAL A 491 24.29 -1.64 -0.16
CA VAL A 491 25.23 -2.64 0.39
C VAL A 491 26.16 -2.01 1.45
N ASP A 492 26.66 -0.79 1.22
CA ASP A 492 27.46 -0.06 2.21
C ASP A 492 26.68 0.18 3.52
N GLN A 493 25.37 0.43 3.46
CA GLN A 493 24.54 0.58 4.67
C GLN A 493 24.28 -0.74 5.38
N PHE A 494 23.96 -1.82 4.66
CA PHE A 494 23.80 -3.14 5.28
C PHE A 494 25.09 -3.62 5.94
N LEU A 495 26.24 -3.43 5.31
CA LEU A 495 27.53 -3.74 5.93
C LEU A 495 27.80 -2.85 7.15
N ARG A 496 27.46 -1.56 7.13
CA ARG A 496 27.56 -0.69 8.33
C ARG A 496 26.71 -1.20 9.49
N ILE A 497 25.49 -1.69 9.21
CA ILE A 497 24.61 -2.28 10.22
C ILE A 497 25.16 -3.61 10.74
N ILE A 498 25.61 -4.50 9.86
CA ILE A 498 26.21 -5.80 10.25
C ILE A 498 27.45 -5.63 11.13
N ASN A 499 28.31 -4.64 10.84
CA ASN A 499 29.46 -4.31 11.69
C ASN A 499 29.08 -3.50 12.96
N LYS A 500 27.82 -3.11 13.12
CA LYS A 500 27.27 -2.48 14.33
C LYS A 500 26.34 -3.49 15.00
N GLU A 501 26.98 -4.48 15.63
CA GLU A 501 26.41 -5.74 16.12
C GLU A 501 25.16 -5.62 17.01
N ASP A 502 24.97 -4.47 17.65
CA ASP A 502 23.79 -4.12 18.45
C ASP A 502 22.84 -3.21 17.64
N SER A 503 21.94 -3.86 16.89
CA SER A 503 20.96 -3.20 16.02
C SER A 503 19.76 -4.11 15.70
N GLU A 504 18.54 -3.64 15.96
CA GLU A 504 17.28 -4.29 15.55
C GLU A 504 17.16 -4.51 14.03
N LEU A 505 18.01 -3.85 13.24
CA LEU A 505 18.07 -3.94 11.78
C LEU A 505 19.02 -5.05 11.29
N LEU A 506 19.65 -5.79 12.20
CA LEU A 506 20.69 -6.78 11.89
C LEU A 506 20.15 -7.92 11.02
N ILE A 507 19.07 -8.58 11.43
CA ILE A 507 18.41 -9.68 10.69
C ILE A 507 18.05 -9.29 9.24
N PRO A 508 17.25 -8.24 8.97
CA PRO A 508 16.92 -7.86 7.59
C PRO A 508 18.15 -7.43 6.78
N SER A 509 19.22 -6.95 7.42
CA SER A 509 20.49 -6.62 6.75
C SER A 509 21.28 -7.86 6.33
N ILE A 510 21.39 -8.87 7.22
CA ILE A 510 22.02 -10.16 6.94
C ILE A 510 21.29 -10.86 5.79
N GLN A 511 19.96 -10.97 5.89
CA GLN A 511 19.12 -11.57 4.86
C GLN A 511 19.30 -10.87 3.51
N SER A 512 19.28 -9.53 3.49
CA SER A 512 19.50 -8.75 2.26
C SER A 512 20.87 -8.98 1.62
N ILE A 513 21.94 -9.10 2.41
CA ILE A 513 23.27 -9.45 1.88
C ILE A 513 23.28 -10.89 1.32
N GLY A 514 22.64 -11.84 2.01
CA GLY A 514 22.48 -13.22 1.54
C GLY A 514 21.70 -13.31 0.22
N HIS A 515 20.59 -12.58 0.10
CA HIS A 515 19.80 -12.46 -1.13
C HIS A 515 20.65 -11.97 -2.33
N LEU A 516 21.58 -11.06 -2.05
CA LEU A 516 22.49 -10.47 -3.02
C LEU A 516 23.76 -11.30 -3.27
N ALA A 517 23.96 -12.46 -2.64
CA ALA A 517 25.18 -13.27 -2.74
C ALA A 517 25.63 -13.57 -4.19
N ARG A 518 24.68 -13.69 -5.12
CA ARG A 518 24.92 -13.93 -6.56
C ARG A 518 25.11 -12.66 -7.41
N THR A 519 25.23 -11.48 -6.79
CA THR A 519 25.52 -10.20 -7.46
C THR A 519 26.98 -9.79 -7.37
N PHE A 520 27.64 -10.17 -6.28
CA PHE A 520 28.96 -9.66 -5.94
C PHE A 520 30.06 -10.19 -6.86
N ARG A 521 31.14 -9.43 -6.97
CA ARG A 521 32.31 -9.80 -7.77
C ARG A 521 33.31 -10.56 -6.90
N ALA A 522 34.13 -11.40 -7.52
CA ALA A 522 35.21 -12.12 -6.83
C ALA A 522 36.19 -11.18 -6.08
N THR A 523 36.29 -9.92 -6.51
CA THR A 523 37.10 -8.86 -5.88
C THR A 523 36.47 -8.25 -4.64
N GLU A 524 35.19 -8.49 -4.34
CA GLU A 524 34.46 -7.85 -3.24
C GLU A 524 34.38 -8.77 -2.01
N THR A 525 35.54 -9.12 -1.48
CA THR A 525 35.70 -10.05 -0.34
C THR A 525 35.22 -9.48 1.00
N ARG A 526 35.12 -8.15 1.12
CA ARG A 526 34.75 -7.40 2.34
C ARG A 526 33.37 -7.73 2.94
N ILE A 527 32.56 -8.52 2.23
CA ILE A 527 31.20 -8.92 2.63
C ILE A 527 31.21 -10.18 3.50
N ILE A 528 32.18 -11.08 3.28
CA ILE A 528 32.21 -12.40 3.90
C ILE A 528 32.63 -12.32 5.37
N SER A 529 33.72 -11.59 5.67
CA SER A 529 34.26 -11.53 7.04
C SER A 529 33.26 -10.99 8.09
N PRO A 530 32.48 -9.92 7.83
CA PRO A 530 31.43 -9.48 8.76
C PRO A 530 30.34 -10.53 9.00
N LEU A 531 29.96 -11.32 7.99
CA LEU A 531 28.99 -12.41 8.17
C LEU A 531 29.57 -13.59 8.96
N VAL A 532 30.87 -13.87 8.80
CA VAL A 532 31.54 -14.94 9.56
C VAL A 532 31.71 -14.56 11.03
N ALA A 533 31.96 -13.29 11.35
CA ALA A 533 32.04 -12.80 12.72
C ALA A 533 30.70 -12.95 13.50
N LEU A 534 29.56 -12.97 12.80
CA LEU A 534 28.25 -13.22 13.40
C LEU A 534 27.99 -14.70 13.76
N LEU A 535 28.93 -15.61 13.44
CA LEU A 535 28.92 -16.99 13.94
C LEU A 535 29.60 -17.13 15.31
N ASP A 536 30.21 -16.07 15.85
CA ASP A 536 30.91 -16.09 17.13
C ASP A 536 30.02 -15.58 18.27
N ASP A 537 29.61 -16.50 19.15
CA ASP A 537 28.86 -16.26 20.40
C ASP A 537 27.69 -15.27 20.26
N ARG A 538 26.76 -15.54 19.33
CA ARG A 538 25.54 -14.73 19.10
C ARG A 538 24.27 -15.48 19.42
N GLU A 539 23.19 -14.70 19.54
CA GLU A 539 21.83 -15.21 19.63
C GLU A 539 21.55 -16.21 18.49
N PRO A 540 20.79 -17.30 18.75
CA PRO A 540 20.52 -18.33 17.75
C PRO A 540 19.93 -17.79 16.45
N GLU A 541 19.03 -16.80 16.53
CA GLU A 541 18.39 -16.17 15.37
C GLU A 541 19.41 -15.48 14.44
N VAL A 542 20.33 -14.70 15.01
CA VAL A 542 21.41 -14.03 14.26
C VAL A 542 22.36 -15.05 13.64
N THR A 543 22.71 -16.09 14.39
CA THR A 543 23.62 -17.16 13.94
C THR A 543 23.02 -17.96 12.77
N ILE A 544 21.73 -18.28 12.84
CA ILE A 544 20.97 -18.96 11.77
C ILE A 544 20.97 -18.12 10.51
N GLU A 545 20.67 -16.83 10.61
CA GLU A 545 20.62 -15.95 9.44
C GLU A 545 22.00 -15.70 8.84
N ALA A 546 23.05 -15.56 9.65
CA ALA A 546 24.43 -15.47 9.18
C ALA A 546 24.85 -16.74 8.42
N ALA A 547 24.57 -17.92 8.98
CA ALA A 547 24.83 -19.20 8.32
C ALA A 547 24.00 -19.36 7.04
N ASN A 548 22.73 -18.95 7.01
CA ASN A 548 21.87 -18.98 5.82
C ASN A 548 22.37 -18.01 4.73
N ALA A 549 22.80 -16.81 5.09
CA ALA A 549 23.41 -15.87 4.16
C ALA A 549 24.70 -16.44 3.55
N LEU A 550 25.60 -16.97 4.38
CA LEU A 550 26.85 -17.61 3.95
C LEU A 550 26.61 -18.85 3.08
N ASN A 551 25.57 -19.65 3.35
CA ASN A 551 25.14 -20.74 2.48
C ASN A 551 24.83 -20.25 1.06
N LYS A 552 24.23 -19.06 0.87
CA LYS A 552 23.96 -18.47 -0.46
C LYS A 552 25.23 -18.01 -1.20
N PHE A 553 26.32 -17.77 -0.48
CA PHE A 553 27.65 -17.55 -1.06
C PHE A 553 28.36 -18.87 -1.43
N ALA A 554 28.18 -19.92 -0.62
CA ALA A 554 28.84 -21.21 -0.75
C ALA A 554 28.11 -22.20 -1.69
N CYS A 555 26.83 -22.01 -1.99
CA CYS A 555 26.03 -23.00 -2.71
C CYS A 555 26.45 -23.22 -4.18
N THR A 556 26.05 -24.36 -4.74
CA THR A 556 26.37 -24.78 -6.11
C THR A 556 25.87 -23.80 -7.19
N GLU A 557 24.74 -23.12 -6.94
CA GLU A 557 24.20 -22.08 -7.83
C GLU A 557 25.05 -20.81 -7.92
N ASN A 558 25.98 -20.61 -6.98
CA ASN A 558 26.89 -19.47 -7.00
C ASN A 558 28.14 -19.82 -7.85
N PHE A 559 28.37 -19.07 -8.92
CA PHE A 559 29.54 -19.24 -9.78
C PHE A 559 30.86 -18.95 -9.05
N LEU A 560 30.83 -18.14 -7.98
CA LEU A 560 31.99 -17.75 -7.18
C LEU A 560 32.14 -18.57 -5.89
N ARG A 561 31.37 -19.65 -5.72
CA ARG A 561 31.36 -20.48 -4.50
C ARG A 561 32.75 -20.91 -4.00
N VAL A 562 33.68 -21.26 -4.89
CA VAL A 562 35.05 -21.64 -4.50
C VAL A 562 35.80 -20.44 -3.89
N ASN A 563 35.71 -19.27 -4.50
CA ASN A 563 36.29 -18.03 -3.97
C ASN A 563 35.65 -17.64 -2.64
N HIS A 564 34.33 -17.79 -2.51
CA HIS A 564 33.62 -17.47 -1.27
C HIS A 564 33.91 -18.46 -0.15
N CYS A 565 33.92 -19.78 -0.40
CA CYS A 565 34.35 -20.77 0.59
C CYS A 565 35.78 -20.52 1.07
N LYS A 566 36.72 -20.18 0.15
CA LYS A 566 38.08 -19.77 0.53
C LYS A 566 38.09 -18.50 1.41
N ALA A 567 37.26 -17.51 1.10
CA ALA A 567 37.13 -16.31 1.93
C ALA A 567 36.49 -16.59 3.31
N ILE A 568 35.55 -17.55 3.40
CA ILE A 568 34.93 -17.98 4.66
C ILE A 568 35.96 -18.67 5.56
N ILE A 569 36.76 -19.58 4.99
CA ILE A 569 37.88 -20.22 5.69
C ILE A 569 38.89 -19.16 6.17
N GLN A 570 39.29 -18.22 5.31
CA GLN A 570 40.23 -17.14 5.65
C GLN A 570 39.72 -16.21 6.76
N ALA A 571 38.41 -16.02 6.87
CA ALA A 571 37.77 -15.29 7.97
C ALA A 571 37.61 -16.14 9.26
N GLY A 572 38.09 -17.38 9.27
CA GLY A 572 38.03 -18.29 10.43
C GLY A 572 36.71 -19.07 10.54
N GLY A 573 35.85 -19.09 9.52
CA GLY A 573 34.50 -19.65 9.62
C GLY A 573 34.44 -21.12 10.02
N THR A 574 35.43 -21.93 9.64
CA THR A 574 35.54 -23.34 10.05
C THR A 574 35.60 -23.50 11.58
N LYS A 575 36.38 -22.65 12.26
CA LYS A 575 36.54 -22.65 13.73
C LYS A 575 35.24 -22.37 14.49
N HIS A 576 34.38 -21.53 13.93
CA HIS A 576 33.09 -21.18 14.52
C HIS A 576 32.02 -22.25 14.21
N LEU A 577 32.05 -22.83 13.00
CA LEU A 577 31.07 -23.84 12.59
C LEU A 577 31.17 -25.14 13.38
N VAL A 578 32.37 -25.58 13.76
CA VAL A 578 32.55 -26.87 14.46
C VAL A 578 31.87 -26.90 15.85
N PRO A 579 32.08 -25.92 16.76
CA PRO A 579 31.33 -25.82 18.00
C PRO A 579 29.81 -25.71 17.80
N LEU A 580 29.36 -24.90 16.83
CA LEU A 580 27.93 -24.72 16.54
C LEU A 580 27.26 -26.03 16.06
N ILE A 581 27.96 -26.87 15.31
CA ILE A 581 27.44 -28.17 14.86
C ILE A 581 27.39 -29.18 16.01
N TYR A 582 28.38 -29.21 16.90
CA TYR A 582 28.39 -30.14 18.04
C TYR A 582 27.44 -29.74 19.18
N PHE A 583 27.42 -28.46 19.55
CA PHE A 583 26.83 -27.98 20.80
C PHE A 583 25.72 -26.93 20.64
N GLY A 584 25.54 -26.38 19.43
CA GLY A 584 24.46 -25.45 19.13
C GLY A 584 23.08 -26.12 19.17
N GLU A 585 22.04 -25.29 19.26
CA GLU A 585 20.65 -25.76 19.18
C GLU A 585 20.34 -26.37 17.80
N GLN A 586 19.38 -27.31 17.73
CA GLN A 586 19.06 -28.03 16.49
C GLN A 586 18.78 -27.11 15.29
N MET A 587 18.12 -25.97 15.51
CA MET A 587 17.85 -24.98 14.47
C MET A 587 19.11 -24.26 13.95
N VAL A 588 20.17 -24.16 14.76
CA VAL A 588 21.48 -23.60 14.39
C VAL A 588 22.36 -24.66 13.71
N GLN A 589 22.32 -25.90 14.22
CA GLN A 589 23.12 -27.02 13.71
C GLN A 589 22.93 -27.26 12.21
N ILE A 590 21.69 -27.21 11.71
CA ILE A 590 21.39 -27.54 10.30
C ILE A 590 21.98 -26.50 9.31
N PRO A 591 21.74 -25.18 9.44
CA PRO A 591 22.41 -24.17 8.60
C PRO A 591 23.94 -24.24 8.64
N CYS A 592 24.53 -24.45 9.82
CA CYS A 592 25.98 -24.55 9.99
C CYS A 592 26.55 -25.82 9.31
N LEU A 593 25.88 -26.96 9.46
CA LEU A 593 26.27 -28.23 8.84
C LEU A 593 26.21 -28.15 7.30
N LYS A 594 25.16 -27.52 6.75
CA LYS A 594 25.06 -27.25 5.30
C LYS A 594 26.23 -26.40 4.81
N LEU A 595 26.61 -25.37 5.57
CA LEU A 595 27.72 -24.48 5.20
C LEU A 595 29.06 -25.23 5.23
N LEU A 596 29.34 -25.98 6.30
CA LEU A 596 30.55 -26.81 6.38
C LEU A 596 30.62 -27.82 5.23
N SER A 597 29.49 -28.42 4.87
CA SER A 597 29.39 -29.39 3.76
C SER A 597 29.69 -28.76 2.39
N TYR A 598 29.19 -27.54 2.13
CA TYR A 598 29.55 -26.80 0.91
C TYR A 598 31.04 -26.42 0.89
N ILE A 599 31.60 -25.99 2.02
CA ILE A 599 33.03 -25.65 2.13
C ILE A 599 33.88 -26.90 1.84
N ALA A 600 33.58 -28.04 2.48
CA ALA A 600 34.24 -29.32 2.24
C ALA A 600 34.12 -29.80 0.78
N THR A 601 32.95 -29.64 0.16
CA THR A 601 32.71 -30.00 -1.25
C THR A 601 33.47 -29.11 -2.25
N HIS A 602 33.79 -27.87 -1.89
CA HIS A 602 34.34 -26.87 -2.83
C HIS A 602 35.79 -26.48 -2.58
N VAL A 603 36.32 -26.77 -1.39
CA VAL A 603 37.71 -26.53 -1.00
C VAL A 603 38.26 -27.68 -0.13
N PRO A 604 38.18 -28.96 -0.58
CA PRO A 604 38.65 -30.11 0.19
C PRO A 604 40.17 -30.12 0.44
N ASP A 605 40.90 -29.29 -0.30
CA ASP A 605 42.34 -29.08 -0.26
C ASP A 605 42.81 -28.13 0.87
N SER A 606 41.89 -27.55 1.65
CA SER A 606 42.23 -26.58 2.69
C SER A 606 42.80 -27.22 3.95
N GLU A 607 44.04 -26.82 4.31
CA GLU A 607 44.71 -27.18 5.57
C GLU A 607 43.83 -26.88 6.80
N ALA A 608 43.14 -25.73 6.82
CA ALA A 608 42.24 -25.36 7.92
C ALA A 608 41.07 -26.34 8.15
N LEU A 609 40.60 -27.06 7.11
CA LEU A 609 39.59 -28.10 7.29
C LEU A 609 40.16 -29.38 7.94
N ALA A 610 41.46 -29.63 7.78
CA ALA A 610 42.16 -30.70 8.48
C ALA A 610 42.44 -30.30 9.93
N ASP A 611 42.98 -29.10 10.17
CA ASP A 611 43.26 -28.56 11.49
C ASP A 611 42.01 -28.49 12.39
N ASP A 612 40.90 -27.98 11.84
CA ASP A 612 39.61 -27.88 12.54
C ASP A 612 38.82 -29.21 12.53
N ASN A 613 39.43 -30.32 12.07
CA ASN A 613 38.86 -31.67 12.06
C ASN A 613 37.51 -31.83 11.33
N ALA A 614 37.24 -31.03 10.29
CA ALA A 614 35.94 -30.95 9.62
C ALA A 614 35.41 -32.30 9.11
N HIS A 615 36.28 -33.22 8.67
CA HIS A 615 35.90 -34.58 8.29
C HIS A 615 35.22 -35.33 9.46
N ILE A 616 35.78 -35.25 10.66
CA ILE A 616 35.25 -35.94 11.85
C ILE A 616 33.88 -35.39 12.22
N VAL A 617 33.67 -34.09 12.02
CA VAL A 617 32.38 -33.42 12.24
C VAL A 617 31.32 -33.91 11.25
N LEU A 618 31.64 -34.01 9.95
CA LEU A 618 30.73 -34.55 8.94
C LEU A 618 30.41 -36.03 9.18
N GLU A 619 31.41 -36.84 9.55
CA GLU A 619 31.19 -38.26 9.90
C GLU A 619 30.30 -38.40 11.15
N TRP A 620 30.55 -37.60 12.20
CA TRP A 620 29.72 -37.57 13.40
C TRP A 620 28.28 -37.17 13.07
N ALA A 621 28.08 -36.16 12.21
CA ALA A 621 26.76 -35.68 11.82
C ALA A 621 25.94 -36.76 11.12
N THR A 622 26.55 -37.62 10.30
CA THR A 622 25.83 -38.76 9.68
C THR A 622 25.34 -39.82 10.67
N LYS A 623 25.84 -39.80 11.90
CA LYS A 623 25.37 -40.67 13.01
C LYS A 623 24.28 -40.01 13.85
N GLN A 624 23.95 -38.73 13.58
CA GLN A 624 22.90 -37.98 14.29
C GLN A 624 21.59 -37.99 13.48
N GLY A 625 20.65 -38.84 13.90
CA GLY A 625 19.38 -39.03 13.20
C GLY A 625 18.50 -37.78 13.10
N HIS A 626 18.72 -36.75 13.93
CA HIS A 626 18.01 -35.47 13.85
C HIS A 626 18.61 -34.47 12.85
N LEU A 627 19.88 -34.63 12.48
CA LEU A 627 20.55 -33.80 11.46
C LEU A 627 20.31 -34.34 10.04
N MET A 628 20.15 -35.65 9.90
CA MET A 628 19.96 -36.34 8.61
C MET A 628 18.49 -36.48 8.19
N GLN A 629 17.56 -35.71 8.77
CA GLN A 629 16.12 -35.82 8.45
C GLN A 629 15.74 -35.18 7.12
N ASP A 630 16.47 -34.15 6.68
CA ASP A 630 16.29 -33.50 5.38
C ASP A 630 17.19 -34.20 4.34
N PRO A 631 16.63 -34.85 3.30
CA PRO A 631 17.43 -35.51 2.26
C PRO A 631 18.43 -34.59 1.57
N ILE A 632 18.15 -33.28 1.49
CA ILE A 632 19.08 -32.29 0.91
C ILE A 632 20.30 -32.09 1.83
N VAL A 633 20.11 -32.15 3.15
CA VAL A 633 21.21 -32.08 4.12
C VAL A 633 22.03 -33.36 4.08
N GLU A 634 21.37 -34.52 4.02
CA GLU A 634 22.03 -35.83 3.90
C GLU A 634 22.90 -35.91 2.62
N GLU A 635 22.38 -35.50 1.46
CA GLU A 635 23.15 -35.48 0.20
C GLU A 635 24.37 -34.57 0.31
N LEU A 636 24.20 -33.35 0.84
CA LEU A 636 25.29 -32.38 0.99
C LEU A 636 26.39 -32.90 1.93
N VAL A 637 26.03 -33.49 3.07
CA VAL A 637 26.98 -33.99 4.07
C VAL A 637 27.75 -35.19 3.52
N ASN A 638 27.07 -36.16 2.90
CA ASN A 638 27.74 -37.31 2.29
C ASN A 638 28.71 -36.86 1.19
N LYS A 639 28.28 -35.95 0.31
CA LYS A 639 29.11 -35.39 -0.76
C LYS A 639 30.34 -34.63 -0.23
N GLY A 640 30.17 -33.84 0.83
CA GLY A 640 31.27 -33.15 1.50
C GLY A 640 32.29 -34.14 2.06
N ARG A 641 31.82 -35.18 2.77
CA ARG A 641 32.65 -36.25 3.33
C ARG A 641 33.42 -37.00 2.25
N GLU A 642 32.74 -37.53 1.24
CA GLU A 642 33.34 -38.27 0.12
C GLU A 642 34.41 -37.43 -0.62
N THR A 643 34.16 -36.13 -0.80
CA THR A 643 35.11 -35.24 -1.45
C THR A 643 36.39 -35.06 -0.60
N MET A 644 36.27 -34.99 0.73
CA MET A 644 37.43 -34.94 1.64
C MET A 644 38.18 -36.28 1.72
N GLU A 645 37.48 -37.41 1.83
CA GLU A 645 38.07 -38.75 1.81
C GLU A 645 38.90 -39.00 0.54
N LEU A 646 38.37 -38.60 -0.62
CA LEU A 646 39.05 -38.68 -1.92
C LEU A 646 40.29 -37.79 -2.01
N TYR A 647 40.36 -36.70 -1.24
CA TYR A 647 41.55 -35.84 -1.18
C TYR A 647 42.61 -36.40 -0.23
N GLN A 648 42.21 -36.78 0.99
CA GLN A 648 43.11 -37.38 1.99
C GLN A 648 43.78 -38.65 1.47
N SER A 649 43.01 -39.54 0.82
CA SER A 649 43.51 -40.78 0.21
C SER A 649 44.43 -40.59 -1.00
N ARG A 650 44.48 -39.38 -1.58
CA ARG A 650 45.47 -38.97 -2.60
C ARG A 650 46.71 -38.35 -1.98
N GLY A 651 46.55 -37.55 -0.92
CA GLY A 651 47.66 -36.98 -0.15
C GLY A 651 48.57 -38.07 0.47
N SER A 652 47.99 -39.15 1.00
CA SER A 652 48.74 -40.29 1.55
C SER A 652 49.40 -41.21 0.51
N ARG A 653 49.50 -40.80 -0.76
CA ARG A 653 50.16 -41.56 -1.85
C ARG A 653 51.31 -40.80 -2.54
N LEU A 654 51.70 -39.66 -1.98
CA LEU A 654 52.86 -38.84 -2.35
C LEU A 654 53.84 -38.80 -1.17
#